data_AF-A0A9P9BKU1-F1
#
_entry.id   AF-A0A9P9BKU1-F1
#
_cell.length_a   1.000
_cell.length_b   1.000
_cell.length_c   1.000
_cell.angle_alpha   90.00
_cell.angle_beta   90.00
_cell.angle_gamma   90.00
#
_symmetry.space_group_name_H-M   'P 1'
#
loop_
_entity.id
_entity.type
_entity.pdbx_description
1 polymer ?
#
loop_
_entity_poly.entity_id
_entity_poly.type
_entity_poly.pdbx_seq_one_letter_code
_entity_poly.pdbx_strand_id
1 'polypeptide(L)'
;MDSDTVSPQSKSEDGPEQNKPRIIPACPEQHDITPVTHVHEQRLHMRVLADGTDARRQRNVVAARKSRAKKRLENEVLESKVLALEKKTRALEMQWYNEPPDLQSKMEKSSEFVRTFRSLSRMDVALVGGKNASLGEMISALDSEEIAVPHGFATTSHAYWQFVEVNGIRSRLEAAIDHWRQGKTNLVDTGHTIRSLFLGGSWPGPVAAAIEAAYHDLGAKAGMDGPSVAVRSSATAEDLPTASFAGQQESYLNIRGAEELPRSHHTSVALSVGVQHMVRANRAGGGAGVMFTIDPESGYDQVVLINASWGLGETVVQGTVDPDEYEVFKPLIGRGAGVFPVVNKTCGSKAIKMVYGGEAETDAPTTSVPTTAAERASFVLSDHEILQLGRWACAIERHYGCAMDIEWARDGVSGDLFVVQARPETVHSQMGRPGSSGEVAQTYVVREPGPVLATGHAIGTAAVAGRVCHIASARHMDRFVDGSILVTEFTDPDWLGVPAIVGCGNATRVLHPGQDVTVDCSRGTTGYIHAGQSQVVTEILDLAALGPAHTKVMLNLADPAAAYRWWRLPHDGVGLARMEFVISSVIQVHPMALLHYDELPDGDDKRQIARLTAAPAIIRMSDFKTNEYARLLGGAIFEPAEENPMLGLRGAARYYSPRYRDSFGLECRAIQQLRDHMGFTNAIAMIPFCRTVDEAQKVLEIMAGHGLGRDHGVNNQERLQVYVMCEVPSNVILANDFAAIFDGFSIGSNDLTQLTLGVDRDSSELAALFDEQDPAVKWMIERVITAASATETKIGFCGQAPSDDPTFARFLVSFGDRFHFRSPDSFVAVKRNVAEAEAARKRPGTPNGS
;
A
#
# COMPACT_ATOMS: atom_id res chain seq x y z
N MET A 1 -23.35 42.38 -39.63
CA MET A 1 -24.36 43.40 -39.92
C MET A 1 -25.05 43.70 -38.61
N ASP A 2 -24.94 44.97 -38.23
CA ASP A 2 -24.96 45.50 -36.87
C ASP A 2 -26.40 45.56 -36.31
N SER A 3 -26.66 45.65 -35.01
CA SER A 3 -26.48 46.93 -34.30
C SER A 3 -26.75 46.84 -32.78
N ASP A 4 -25.77 47.31 -32.03
CA ASP A 4 -25.81 48.30 -30.94
C ASP A 4 -26.71 48.23 -29.68
N THR A 5 -26.03 48.59 -28.59
CA THR A 5 -26.44 48.83 -27.20
C THR A 5 -26.97 50.25 -26.95
N VAL A 6 -27.88 50.42 -25.97
CA VAL A 6 -28.05 51.70 -25.21
C VAL A 6 -28.47 51.42 -23.75
N SER A 7 -27.87 52.13 -22.78
CA SER A 7 -28.23 52.16 -21.34
C SER A 7 -29.08 53.40 -20.97
N PRO A 8 -29.58 53.51 -19.73
CA PRO A 8 -29.27 54.75 -18.98
C PRO A 8 -29.04 54.57 -17.46
N GLN A 9 -28.83 55.68 -16.74
CA GLN A 9 -28.10 55.80 -15.47
C GLN A 9 -28.97 56.12 -14.21
N SER A 10 -28.40 55.74 -13.05
CA SER A 10 -28.48 56.30 -11.68
C SER A 10 -29.43 57.45 -11.29
N LYS A 11 -30.00 57.37 -10.07
CA LYS A 11 -29.90 58.42 -9.02
C LYS A 11 -30.26 57.94 -7.60
N SER A 12 -29.82 58.75 -6.66
CA SER A 12 -29.88 58.81 -5.18
C SER A 12 -31.30 58.71 -4.55
N GLU A 13 -31.55 58.69 -3.22
CA GLU A 13 -30.81 59.21 -2.04
C GLU A 13 -31.35 58.64 -0.69
N ASP A 14 -30.71 59.02 0.43
CA ASP A 14 -31.21 59.09 1.83
C ASP A 14 -31.41 57.86 2.77
N GLY A 15 -30.78 57.97 3.96
CA GLY A 15 -31.13 57.29 5.23
C GLY A 15 -32.09 58.17 6.09
N PRO A 16 -32.12 58.10 7.44
CA PRO A 16 -30.96 57.91 8.35
C PRO A 16 -31.20 57.07 9.64
N GLU A 17 -30.15 56.94 10.47
CA GLU A 17 -30.03 56.96 11.97
C GLU A 17 -31.21 56.48 12.90
N GLN A 18 -31.01 55.97 14.13
CA GLN A 18 -29.97 56.19 15.16
C GLN A 18 -30.06 55.16 16.35
N ASN A 19 -29.11 55.27 17.31
CA ASN A 19 -29.16 54.86 18.74
C ASN A 19 -28.86 53.41 19.23
N LYS A 20 -27.68 53.26 19.87
CA LYS A 20 -27.45 52.54 21.15
C LYS A 20 -27.51 53.58 22.29
N PRO A 21 -27.86 53.26 23.56
CA PRO A 21 -26.81 52.91 24.55
C PRO A 21 -27.24 52.07 25.79
N ARG A 22 -26.27 51.38 26.45
CA ARG A 22 -25.93 51.51 27.90
C ARG A 22 -24.93 50.45 28.39
N ILE A 23 -24.31 50.71 29.56
CA ILE A 23 -23.19 49.97 30.19
C ILE A 23 -23.42 49.92 31.73
N ILE A 24 -22.74 49.00 32.45
CA ILE A 24 -22.45 48.96 33.93
C ILE A 24 -23.55 48.31 34.81
N PRO A 25 -23.27 47.54 35.92
CA PRO A 25 -22.01 47.01 36.49
C PRO A 25 -21.97 45.45 36.72
N ALA A 26 -20.89 44.91 37.32
CA ALA A 26 -20.80 43.57 37.96
C ALA A 26 -20.89 43.71 39.52
N CYS A 27 -20.72 42.74 40.44
CA CYS A 27 -20.27 41.32 40.53
C CYS A 27 -20.72 40.82 41.96
N PRO A 28 -20.22 39.73 42.63
CA PRO A 28 -19.52 38.48 42.25
C PRO A 28 -20.16 37.19 42.89
N GLU A 29 -19.40 36.07 42.91
CA GLU A 29 -19.49 34.80 43.70
C GLU A 29 -19.61 33.52 42.84
N GLN A 30 -19.12 32.35 43.25
CA GLN A 30 -17.77 31.84 43.54
C GLN A 30 -17.91 30.30 43.71
N HIS A 31 -17.08 29.48 43.03
CA HIS A 31 -16.76 28.06 43.32
C HIS A 31 -17.91 27.00 43.36
N ASP A 32 -17.75 25.72 43.00
CA ASP A 32 -16.65 24.97 42.35
C ASP A 32 -17.18 23.62 41.79
N ILE A 33 -16.26 22.87 41.16
CA ILE A 33 -16.23 21.41 40.84
C ILE A 33 -17.01 21.00 39.55
N THR A 34 -16.43 20.43 38.48
CA THR A 34 -15.36 19.41 38.32
C THR A 34 -14.69 19.54 36.94
N PRO A 35 -13.37 19.31 36.75
CA PRO A 35 -12.74 19.38 35.43
C PRO A 35 -12.86 18.09 34.60
N VAL A 36 -13.16 18.23 33.30
CA VAL A 36 -12.99 17.16 32.31
C VAL A 36 -11.49 16.86 32.13
N THR A 37 -11.12 15.58 32.12
CA THR A 37 -9.75 15.14 31.88
C THR A 37 -9.31 15.43 30.45
N HIS A 38 -8.43 16.41 30.26
CA HIS A 38 -7.72 16.59 28.99
C HIS A 38 -6.77 15.42 28.73
N VAL A 39 -7.04 14.66 27.66
CA VAL A 39 -6.06 13.75 27.05
C VAL A 39 -4.97 14.60 26.38
N HIS A 40 -3.71 14.16 26.46
CA HIS A 40 -2.57 14.87 25.88
C HIS A 40 -2.61 14.82 24.34
N GLU A 41 -2.84 15.97 23.69
CA GLU A 41 -2.45 16.17 22.30
C GLU A 41 -0.91 16.07 22.18
N GLN A 42 -0.41 15.02 21.51
CA GLN A 42 0.95 15.02 20.98
C GLN A 42 0.99 15.87 19.71
N ARG A 43 1.23 17.17 19.86
CA ARG A 43 1.50 18.06 18.73
C ARG A 43 2.90 17.83 18.18
N LEU A 44 2.99 17.40 16.91
CA LEU A 44 4.17 17.61 16.07
C LEU A 44 4.54 19.11 16.05
N HIS A 45 5.83 19.41 16.02
CA HIS A 45 6.35 20.74 16.33
C HIS A 45 6.24 21.73 15.18
N MET A 46 5.60 22.89 15.41
CA MET A 46 6.05 24.17 14.86
C MET A 46 5.75 25.31 15.85
N ARG A 47 6.61 26.34 15.88
CA ARG A 47 6.53 27.48 16.82
C ARG A 47 6.37 28.80 16.07
N VAL A 48 5.41 29.61 16.50
CA VAL A 48 5.39 31.06 16.27
C VAL A 48 5.00 31.75 17.59
N LEU A 49 5.59 32.91 17.88
CA LEU A 49 5.24 33.79 19.01
C LEU A 49 5.15 35.23 18.52
N ALA A 50 4.13 35.97 18.98
CA ALA A 50 4.08 37.43 18.91
C ALA A 50 3.40 38.00 20.18
N ASP A 51 4.16 38.90 20.83
CA ASP A 51 3.94 39.81 21.95
C ASP A 51 2.80 39.72 22.99
N GLY A 52 3.23 39.95 24.24
CA GLY A 52 2.44 40.21 25.45
C GLY A 52 3.40 40.52 26.62
N THR A 53 3.34 41.71 27.20
CA THR A 53 4.44 42.32 27.95
C THR A 53 4.71 41.79 29.37
N ASP A 54 6.00 41.74 29.69
CA ASP A 54 6.63 42.10 30.98
C ASP A 54 6.06 41.55 32.32
N ALA A 55 5.95 40.23 32.44
CA ALA A 55 5.88 39.56 33.76
C ALA A 55 6.74 38.27 33.87
N ARG A 56 7.35 37.80 32.77
CA ARG A 56 7.90 36.43 32.66
C ARG A 56 9.42 36.33 32.81
N ARG A 57 10.14 37.46 32.87
CA ARG A 57 11.60 37.52 32.71
C ARG A 57 12.40 36.91 33.88
N GLN A 58 11.86 36.91 35.11
CA GLN A 58 12.58 36.37 36.28
C GLN A 58 12.40 34.85 36.51
N ARG A 59 11.31 34.22 36.05
CA ARG A 59 11.09 32.77 36.28
C ARG A 59 11.84 31.87 35.27
N ASN A 60 12.01 32.32 34.03
CA ASN A 60 12.61 31.49 32.97
C ASN A 60 14.13 31.26 33.12
N VAL A 61 14.86 32.17 33.79
CA VAL A 61 16.33 32.06 34.01
C VAL A 61 16.68 30.88 34.94
N VAL A 62 15.81 30.57 35.90
CA VAL A 62 16.02 29.48 36.88
C VAL A 62 15.75 28.10 36.26
N ALA A 63 14.71 27.98 35.42
CA ALA A 63 14.36 26.73 34.75
C ALA A 63 15.42 26.31 33.72
N ALA A 64 15.92 27.25 32.90
CA ALA A 64 16.95 26.99 31.89
C ALA A 64 18.29 26.53 32.51
N ARG A 65 18.66 27.04 33.68
CA ARG A 65 19.85 26.61 34.43
C ARG A 65 19.74 25.17 34.94
N LYS A 66 18.58 24.76 35.48
CA LYS A 66 18.35 23.37 35.93
C LYS A 66 18.36 22.35 34.79
N SER A 67 17.77 22.68 33.64
CA SER A 67 17.77 21.83 32.44
C SER A 67 19.19 21.57 31.90
N ARG A 68 20.02 22.62 31.77
CA ARG A 68 21.42 22.48 31.33
C ARG A 68 22.30 21.69 32.33
N ALA A 69 22.07 21.85 33.64
CA ALA A 69 22.80 21.09 34.65
C ALA A 69 22.49 19.58 34.58
N LYS A 70 21.23 19.19 34.35
CA LYS A 70 20.84 17.78 34.23
C LYS A 70 21.47 17.10 33.01
N LYS A 71 21.36 17.71 31.82
CA LYS A 71 21.98 17.17 30.60
C LYS A 71 23.50 17.04 30.68
N ARG A 72 24.17 17.94 31.41
CA ARG A 72 25.63 17.85 31.61
C ARG A 72 26.02 16.64 32.45
N LEU A 73 25.28 16.37 33.53
CA LEU A 73 25.51 15.21 34.39
C LEU A 73 25.20 13.89 33.66
N GLU A 74 24.16 13.87 32.82
CA GLU A 74 23.80 12.71 31.98
C GLU A 74 24.91 12.40 30.94
N ASN A 75 25.54 13.41 30.33
CA ASN A 75 26.67 13.22 29.42
C ASN A 75 27.95 12.74 30.13
N GLU A 76 28.31 13.30 31.29
CA GLU A 76 29.51 12.90 32.05
C GLU A 76 29.42 11.41 32.51
N VAL A 77 28.21 10.91 32.78
CA VAL A 77 27.94 9.47 33.06
C VAL A 77 28.01 8.60 31.80
N LEU A 78 27.79 9.16 30.61
CA LEU A 78 27.91 8.43 29.35
C LEU A 78 29.37 8.31 28.90
N GLU A 79 30.12 9.41 28.92
CA GLU A 79 31.56 9.45 28.58
C GLU A 79 32.39 8.53 29.47
N SER A 80 32.10 8.51 30.78
CA SER A 80 32.79 7.61 31.73
C SER A 80 32.51 6.13 31.50
N LYS A 81 31.35 5.76 30.93
CA LYS A 81 31.04 4.38 30.51
C LYS A 81 31.74 4.01 29.20
N VAL A 82 31.80 4.92 28.23
CA VAL A 82 32.54 4.72 26.96
C VAL A 82 34.02 4.51 27.23
N LEU A 83 34.63 5.37 28.05
CA LEU A 83 36.05 5.26 28.43
C LEU A 83 36.38 3.97 29.21
N ALA A 84 35.41 3.43 29.95
CA ALA A 84 35.55 2.14 30.63
C ALA A 84 35.48 0.95 29.67
N LEU A 85 34.66 1.04 28.62
CA LEU A 85 34.61 0.06 27.52
C LEU A 85 35.92 0.07 26.72
N GLU A 86 36.39 1.24 26.27
CA GLU A 86 37.66 1.39 25.53
C GLU A 86 38.87 0.81 26.27
N LYS A 87 38.97 1.05 27.59
CA LYS A 87 40.02 0.44 28.42
C LYS A 87 39.92 -1.09 28.51
N LYS A 88 38.71 -1.64 28.45
CA LYS A 88 38.47 -3.09 28.51
C LYS A 88 38.83 -3.75 27.17
N THR A 89 38.55 -3.09 26.05
CA THR A 89 38.99 -3.51 24.70
C THR A 89 40.51 -3.50 24.61
N ARG A 90 41.18 -2.41 25.02
CA ARG A 90 42.66 -2.33 25.06
C ARG A 90 43.35 -3.38 25.93
N ALA A 91 42.70 -3.83 27.01
CA ALA A 91 43.24 -4.88 27.86
C ALA A 91 43.20 -6.26 27.17
N LEU A 92 42.21 -6.50 26.31
CA LEU A 92 42.12 -7.73 25.50
C LEU A 92 43.14 -7.69 24.34
N GLU A 93 43.32 -6.53 23.70
CA GLU A 93 44.30 -6.34 22.60
C GLU A 93 45.74 -6.66 23.01
N MET A 94 46.18 -6.24 24.21
CA MET A 94 47.57 -6.49 24.66
C MET A 94 47.86 -7.96 25.00
N GLN A 95 46.84 -8.76 25.34
CA GLN A 95 47.04 -10.15 25.73
C GLN A 95 47.31 -11.07 24.52
N TRP A 96 47.04 -10.60 23.30
CA TRP A 96 47.08 -11.38 22.06
C TRP A 96 48.44 -11.37 21.33
N TYR A 97 49.37 -10.50 21.75
CA TYR A 97 50.55 -10.15 20.94
C TYR A 97 51.76 -11.13 21.01
N ASN A 98 51.63 -12.28 21.68
CA ASN A 98 52.78 -13.06 22.19
C ASN A 98 52.89 -14.53 21.72
N GLU A 99 52.32 -14.93 20.58
CA GLU A 99 52.55 -16.26 19.98
C GLU A 99 52.94 -16.24 18.48
N PRO A 100 53.88 -17.10 18.03
CA PRO A 100 54.37 -17.13 16.65
C PRO A 100 53.50 -18.00 15.71
N PRO A 101 53.40 -17.71 14.40
CA PRO A 101 52.33 -18.27 13.56
C PRO A 101 52.77 -19.38 12.57
N ASP A 102 51.98 -20.45 12.52
CA ASP A 102 51.96 -21.52 11.50
C ASP A 102 50.88 -21.23 10.41
N LEU A 103 50.78 -22.06 9.35
CA LEU A 103 49.88 -21.87 8.20
C LEU A 103 48.40 -21.67 8.55
N GLN A 104 47.88 -22.30 9.61
CA GLN A 104 46.49 -22.06 10.08
C GLN A 104 46.24 -20.58 10.40
N SER A 105 47.24 -19.89 10.98
CA SER A 105 47.15 -18.45 11.27
C SER A 105 46.95 -17.59 10.00
N LYS A 106 47.31 -18.06 8.79
CA LYS A 106 47.09 -17.27 7.56
C LYS A 106 45.63 -17.29 7.11
N MET A 107 44.93 -18.41 7.27
CA MET A 107 43.49 -18.49 6.96
C MET A 107 42.65 -17.75 8.00
N GLU A 108 43.01 -17.85 9.29
CA GLU A 108 42.34 -17.09 10.35
C GLU A 108 42.49 -15.57 10.16
N LYS A 109 43.71 -15.09 9.83
CA LYS A 109 43.97 -13.66 9.52
C LYS A 109 43.22 -13.15 8.28
N SER A 110 42.96 -13.99 7.28
CA SER A 110 42.15 -13.56 6.13
C SER A 110 40.67 -13.33 6.50
N SER A 111 40.17 -14.08 7.48
CA SER A 111 38.79 -13.96 7.96
C SER A 111 38.53 -12.70 8.79
N GLU A 112 39.59 -12.01 9.21
CA GLU A 112 39.52 -10.75 9.97
C GLU A 112 39.03 -9.59 9.08
N PHE A 113 39.38 -9.61 7.79
CA PHE A 113 39.07 -8.56 6.82
C PHE A 113 37.93 -8.88 5.85
N VAL A 114 37.74 -10.17 5.52
CA VAL A 114 36.74 -10.61 4.53
C VAL A 114 35.99 -11.87 5.02
N ARG A 115 34.68 -11.91 4.79
CA ARG A 115 33.79 -13.04 5.10
C ARG A 115 32.97 -13.43 3.87
N THR A 116 32.88 -14.71 3.55
CA THR A 116 31.96 -15.18 2.49
C THR A 116 30.51 -15.04 2.95
N PHE A 117 29.56 -14.76 2.06
CA PHE A 117 28.15 -14.62 2.49
C PHE A 117 27.60 -15.87 3.20
N ARG A 118 27.97 -17.08 2.75
CA ARG A 118 27.60 -18.35 3.40
C ARG A 118 28.11 -18.51 4.85
N SER A 119 29.07 -17.68 5.28
CA SER A 119 29.60 -17.67 6.65
C SER A 119 29.04 -16.54 7.53
N LEU A 120 28.02 -15.82 7.07
CA LEU A 120 27.39 -14.70 7.76
C LEU A 120 25.96 -15.06 8.20
N SER A 121 25.51 -14.38 9.24
CA SER A 121 24.18 -14.48 9.83
C SER A 121 23.67 -13.09 10.24
N ARG A 122 22.39 -12.99 10.64
CA ARG A 122 21.82 -11.77 11.21
C ARG A 122 22.52 -11.27 12.49
N MET A 123 23.34 -12.11 13.14
CA MET A 123 24.13 -11.69 14.31
C MET A 123 25.35 -10.83 13.92
N ASP A 124 25.76 -10.85 12.66
CA ASP A 124 26.98 -10.21 12.16
C ASP A 124 26.78 -8.75 11.70
N VAL A 125 25.60 -8.14 11.91
CA VAL A 125 25.28 -6.76 11.48
C VAL A 125 26.32 -5.72 11.92
N ALA A 126 26.90 -5.86 13.12
CA ALA A 126 27.97 -4.97 13.60
C ALA A 126 29.33 -5.19 12.89
N LEU A 127 29.52 -6.34 12.26
CA LEU A 127 30.73 -6.72 11.53
C LEU A 127 30.62 -6.41 10.03
N VAL A 128 29.47 -6.65 9.41
CA VAL A 128 29.29 -6.59 7.94
C VAL A 128 28.14 -5.69 7.48
N GLY A 129 27.46 -4.98 8.38
CA GLY A 129 26.27 -4.20 8.02
C GLY A 129 25.02 -5.06 7.80
N GLY A 130 23.88 -4.38 7.72
CA GLY A 130 22.55 -4.98 7.61
C GLY A 130 22.37 -5.90 6.40
N LYS A 131 22.46 -5.32 5.21
CA LYS A 131 22.33 -6.02 3.91
C LYS A 131 23.18 -7.28 3.79
N ASN A 132 24.47 -7.22 4.14
CA ASN A 132 25.36 -8.39 4.01
C ASN A 132 25.04 -9.49 5.04
N ALA A 133 24.66 -9.11 6.26
CA ALA A 133 24.18 -10.05 7.28
C ALA A 133 22.87 -10.74 6.82
N SER A 134 21.94 -9.96 6.25
CA SER A 134 20.68 -10.46 5.68
C SER A 134 20.90 -11.44 4.51
N LEU A 135 21.83 -11.14 3.60
CA LEU A 135 22.19 -12.05 2.50
C LEU A 135 22.75 -13.39 3.02
N GLY A 136 23.60 -13.37 4.06
CA GLY A 136 24.13 -14.60 4.66
C GLY A 136 23.09 -15.39 5.45
N GLU A 137 22.21 -14.70 6.18
CA GLU A 137 21.07 -15.29 6.88
C GLU A 137 20.14 -16.03 5.89
N MET A 138 19.81 -15.44 4.74
CA MET A 138 19.01 -16.12 3.72
C MET A 138 19.71 -17.37 3.15
N ILE A 139 21.01 -17.29 2.83
CA ILE A 139 21.79 -18.43 2.31
C ILE A 139 21.87 -19.59 3.32
N SER A 140 21.88 -19.30 4.62
CA SER A 140 22.11 -20.30 5.67
C SER A 140 20.83 -20.83 6.31
N ALA A 141 19.80 -20.00 6.46
CA ALA A 141 18.55 -20.36 7.12
C ALA A 141 17.42 -20.75 6.15
N LEU A 142 17.47 -20.32 4.88
CA LEU A 142 16.40 -20.52 3.89
C LEU A 142 16.80 -21.40 2.69
N ASP A 143 17.89 -22.16 2.82
CA ASP A 143 18.37 -23.14 1.82
C ASP A 143 17.25 -24.16 1.46
N SER A 144 16.41 -24.54 2.42
CA SER A 144 15.27 -25.44 2.22
C SER A 144 14.06 -24.84 1.50
N GLU A 145 13.99 -23.51 1.35
CA GLU A 145 12.95 -22.80 0.59
C GLU A 145 13.45 -22.48 -0.84
N GLU A 146 14.60 -23.05 -1.24
CA GLU A 146 15.25 -22.93 -2.55
C GLU A 146 15.52 -21.47 -2.97
N ILE A 147 15.76 -20.56 -2.01
CA ILE A 147 16.03 -19.14 -2.29
C ILE A 147 17.44 -18.98 -2.86
N ALA A 148 17.51 -18.73 -4.17
CA ALA A 148 18.77 -18.50 -4.85
C ALA A 148 19.32 -17.10 -4.54
N VAL A 149 20.47 -17.03 -3.87
CA VAL A 149 21.23 -15.78 -3.64
C VAL A 149 22.58 -15.88 -4.35
N PRO A 150 22.98 -14.91 -5.20
CA PRO A 150 24.25 -14.97 -5.91
C PRO A 150 25.45 -14.97 -4.95
N HIS A 151 26.45 -15.79 -5.27
CA HIS A 151 27.67 -15.92 -4.46
C HIS A 151 28.42 -14.60 -4.30
N GLY A 152 29.07 -14.43 -3.16
CA GLY A 152 29.81 -13.21 -2.84
C GLY A 152 30.47 -13.23 -1.45
N PHE A 153 31.09 -12.12 -1.11
CA PHE A 153 31.78 -11.87 0.15
C PHE A 153 31.56 -10.43 0.63
N ALA A 154 31.71 -10.21 1.93
CA ALA A 154 31.67 -8.90 2.56
C ALA A 154 33.04 -8.54 3.16
N THR A 155 33.48 -7.29 3.02
CA THR A 155 34.56 -6.73 3.85
C THR A 155 34.04 -6.46 5.27
N THR A 156 34.89 -6.55 6.28
CA THR A 156 34.48 -6.30 7.68
C THR A 156 34.59 -4.81 8.05
N SER A 157 33.85 -4.40 9.07
CA SER A 157 34.01 -3.09 9.71
C SER A 157 35.43 -2.89 10.27
N HIS A 158 36.13 -3.98 10.61
CA HIS A 158 37.55 -3.94 10.95
C HIS A 158 38.44 -3.55 9.75
N ALA A 159 38.20 -4.10 8.55
CA ALA A 159 38.90 -3.69 7.33
C ALA A 159 38.71 -2.19 7.02
N TYR A 160 37.49 -1.67 7.20
CA TYR A 160 37.20 -0.23 7.10
C TYR A 160 38.02 0.59 8.12
N TRP A 161 38.04 0.19 9.39
CA TRP A 161 38.76 0.93 10.41
C TRP A 161 40.27 0.92 10.18
N GLN A 162 40.83 -0.19 9.71
CA GLN A 162 42.25 -0.26 9.35
C GLN A 162 42.58 0.67 8.17
N PHE A 163 41.71 0.77 7.16
CA PHE A 163 41.85 1.76 6.08
C PHE A 163 41.85 3.21 6.63
N VAL A 164 40.91 3.53 7.52
CA VAL A 164 40.80 4.87 8.13
C VAL A 164 42.03 5.23 8.98
N GLU A 165 42.58 4.28 9.73
CA GLU A 165 43.72 4.51 10.62
C GLU A 165 45.05 4.59 9.86
N VAL A 166 45.32 3.67 8.92
CA VAL A 166 46.57 3.67 8.13
C VAL A 166 46.70 4.94 7.28
N ASN A 167 45.59 5.47 6.75
CA ASN A 167 45.58 6.71 5.96
C ASN A 167 45.46 7.99 6.80
N GLY A 168 45.42 7.90 8.13
CA GLY A 168 45.31 9.06 9.03
C GLY A 168 44.02 9.87 8.81
N ILE A 169 42.94 9.21 8.38
CA ILE A 169 41.68 9.88 8.01
C ILE A 169 40.92 10.35 9.25
N ARG A 170 40.92 9.58 10.35
CA ARG A 170 40.10 9.86 11.56
C ARG A 170 40.28 11.29 12.11
N SER A 171 41.52 11.73 12.34
CA SER A 171 41.80 13.06 12.89
C SER A 171 41.46 14.19 11.90
N ARG A 172 41.56 13.95 10.59
CA ARG A 172 41.22 14.91 9.54
C ARG A 172 39.70 15.02 9.34
N LEU A 173 38.98 13.91 9.49
CA LEU A 173 37.52 13.82 9.52
C LEU A 173 36.96 14.64 10.69
N GLU A 174 37.46 14.39 11.91
CA GLU A 174 37.05 15.11 13.13
C GLU A 174 37.25 16.63 12.99
N ALA A 175 38.42 17.06 12.51
CA ALA A 175 38.70 18.48 12.27
C ALA A 175 37.78 19.13 11.23
N ALA A 176 37.42 18.41 10.16
CA ALA A 176 36.48 18.90 9.15
C ALA A 176 35.05 19.05 9.70
N ILE A 177 34.58 18.06 10.47
CA ILE A 177 33.27 18.11 11.13
C ILE A 177 33.21 19.24 12.17
N ASP A 178 34.27 19.46 12.94
CA ASP A 178 34.33 20.54 13.92
C ASP A 178 34.43 21.93 13.27
N HIS A 179 35.08 22.07 12.11
CA HIS A 179 35.02 23.30 11.32
C HIS A 179 33.61 23.61 10.85
N TRP A 180 32.85 22.61 10.38
CA TRP A 180 31.45 22.76 10.01
C TRP A 180 30.57 23.14 11.21
N ARG A 181 30.70 22.43 12.34
CA ARG A 181 29.99 22.75 13.59
C ARG A 181 30.28 24.15 14.13
N GLN A 182 31.46 24.69 13.85
CA GLN A 182 31.88 26.04 14.21
C GLN A 182 31.48 27.10 13.16
N GLY A 183 30.79 26.71 12.08
CA GLY A 183 30.38 27.60 11.00
C GLY A 183 31.53 28.13 10.12
N LYS A 184 32.71 27.49 10.17
CA LYS A 184 33.89 27.86 9.37
C LYS A 184 33.82 27.33 7.94
N THR A 185 33.04 26.28 7.71
CA THR A 185 32.78 25.64 6.41
C THR A 185 31.29 25.32 6.30
N ASN A 186 30.74 25.28 5.08
CA ASN A 186 29.38 24.77 4.85
C ASN A 186 29.39 23.23 4.73
N LEU A 187 28.21 22.61 4.71
CA LEU A 187 28.06 21.16 4.66
C LEU A 187 28.64 20.54 3.37
N VAL A 188 28.46 21.21 2.23
CA VAL A 188 28.89 20.73 0.90
C VAL A 188 30.41 20.68 0.80
N ASP A 189 31.10 21.77 1.16
CA ASP A 189 32.56 21.84 1.16
C ASP A 189 33.18 20.86 2.18
N THR A 190 32.50 20.65 3.31
CA THR A 190 32.91 19.69 4.33
C THR A 190 32.77 18.26 3.81
N GLY A 191 31.65 17.94 3.14
CA GLY A 191 31.43 16.66 2.46
C GLY A 191 32.45 16.38 1.36
N HIS A 192 32.74 17.35 0.50
CA HIS A 192 33.79 17.24 -0.53
C HIS A 192 35.18 17.03 0.08
N THR A 193 35.51 17.77 1.15
CA THR A 193 36.77 17.60 1.87
C THR A 193 36.89 16.18 2.41
N ILE A 194 35.87 15.68 3.10
CA ILE A 194 35.84 14.34 3.67
C ILE A 194 35.93 13.27 2.58
N ARG A 195 35.13 13.37 1.50
CA ARG A 195 35.16 12.42 0.38
C ARG A 195 36.55 12.36 -0.27
N SER A 196 37.24 13.50 -0.38
CA SER A 196 38.62 13.58 -0.87
C SER A 196 39.65 12.90 0.05
N LEU A 197 39.39 12.79 1.36
CA LEU A 197 40.24 12.02 2.28
C LEU A 197 40.17 10.52 1.99
N PHE A 198 38.97 10.00 1.73
CA PHE A 198 38.77 8.59 1.43
C PHE A 198 39.26 8.24 0.02
N LEU A 199 38.91 9.04 -1.00
CA LEU A 199 39.37 8.85 -2.38
C LEU A 199 40.90 8.94 -2.55
N GLY A 200 41.58 9.69 -1.69
CA GLY A 200 43.05 9.77 -1.66
C GLY A 200 43.74 8.72 -0.80
N GLY A 201 42.99 7.81 -0.17
CA GLY A 201 43.53 6.75 0.68
C GLY A 201 43.99 5.52 -0.10
N SER A 202 44.94 4.78 0.47
CA SER A 202 45.47 3.53 -0.06
C SER A 202 45.07 2.35 0.82
N TRP A 203 44.74 1.21 0.22
CA TRP A 203 44.35 0.03 1.00
C TRP A 203 45.57 -0.59 1.71
N PRO A 204 45.46 -0.94 3.01
CA PRO A 204 46.52 -1.66 3.70
C PRO A 204 46.81 -2.99 3.00
N GLY A 205 48.08 -3.31 2.76
CA GLY A 205 48.48 -4.52 2.01
C GLY A 205 47.80 -5.83 2.46
N PRO A 206 47.64 -6.12 3.78
CA PRO A 206 46.90 -7.29 4.24
C PRO A 206 45.41 -7.30 3.86
N VAL A 207 44.77 -6.12 3.82
CA VAL A 207 43.35 -5.98 3.44
C VAL A 207 43.18 -6.14 1.93
N ALA A 208 44.04 -5.49 1.14
CA ALA A 208 44.04 -5.61 -0.32
C ALA A 208 44.22 -7.08 -0.73
N ALA A 209 45.23 -7.77 -0.20
CA ALA A 209 45.48 -9.18 -0.48
C ALA A 209 44.31 -10.10 -0.07
N ALA A 210 43.57 -9.78 1.00
CA ALA A 210 42.38 -10.53 1.40
C ALA A 210 41.20 -10.33 0.43
N ILE A 211 41.00 -9.10 -0.07
CA ILE A 211 39.98 -8.78 -1.08
C ILE A 211 40.32 -9.46 -2.43
N GLU A 212 41.58 -9.36 -2.87
CA GLU A 212 42.08 -10.02 -4.09
C GLU A 212 41.88 -11.54 -4.02
N ALA A 213 42.28 -12.18 -2.92
CA ALA A 213 42.11 -13.62 -2.71
C ALA A 213 40.63 -14.04 -2.75
N ALA A 214 39.74 -13.27 -2.13
CA ALA A 214 38.30 -13.54 -2.14
C ALA A 214 37.67 -13.33 -3.54
N TYR A 215 38.14 -12.34 -4.31
CA TYR A 215 37.71 -12.13 -5.70
C TYR A 215 38.16 -13.27 -6.62
N HIS A 216 39.39 -13.76 -6.48
CA HIS A 216 39.87 -14.92 -7.23
C HIS A 216 39.14 -16.22 -6.85
N ASP A 217 38.84 -16.44 -5.56
CA ASP A 217 38.01 -17.58 -5.11
C ASP A 217 36.58 -17.50 -5.67
N LEU A 218 35.97 -16.31 -5.72
CA LEU A 218 34.67 -16.09 -6.36
C LEU A 218 34.70 -16.44 -7.87
N GLY A 219 35.76 -16.02 -8.58
CA GLY A 219 35.96 -16.36 -9.99
C GLY A 219 36.14 -17.87 -10.21
N ALA A 220 36.98 -18.51 -9.40
CA ALA A 220 37.21 -19.95 -9.45
C ALA A 220 35.91 -20.76 -9.22
N LYS A 221 35.07 -20.34 -8.27
CA LYS A 221 33.75 -20.94 -8.00
C LYS A 221 32.75 -20.72 -9.14
N ALA A 222 32.80 -19.58 -9.81
CA ALA A 222 31.99 -19.28 -10.99
C ALA A 222 32.51 -19.92 -12.29
N GLY A 223 33.71 -20.52 -12.27
CA GLY A 223 34.38 -21.01 -13.49
C GLY A 223 34.81 -19.88 -14.44
N MET A 224 35.01 -18.67 -13.93
CA MET A 224 35.32 -17.47 -14.72
C MET A 224 36.60 -16.80 -14.21
N ASP A 225 37.52 -16.49 -15.13
CA ASP A 225 38.63 -15.57 -14.85
C ASP A 225 38.13 -14.13 -14.97
N GLY A 226 38.33 -13.31 -13.93
CA GLY A 226 37.79 -11.95 -13.84
C GLY A 226 36.25 -11.84 -13.85
N PRO A 227 35.52 -12.41 -12.87
CA PRO A 227 34.05 -12.34 -12.83
C PRO A 227 33.54 -10.90 -12.73
N SER A 228 32.38 -10.65 -13.35
CA SER A 228 31.64 -9.39 -13.24
C SER A 228 30.92 -9.35 -11.89
N VAL A 229 31.16 -8.30 -11.08
CA VAL A 229 30.60 -8.17 -9.72
C VAL A 229 29.82 -6.88 -9.52
N ALA A 230 28.80 -6.97 -8.66
CA ALA A 230 28.17 -5.85 -7.99
C ALA A 230 28.96 -5.55 -6.72
N VAL A 231 29.29 -4.29 -6.52
CA VAL A 231 29.90 -3.75 -5.30
C VAL A 231 28.83 -2.89 -4.63
N ARG A 232 28.31 -3.34 -3.48
CA ARG A 232 27.28 -2.65 -2.71
C ARG A 232 27.78 -2.24 -1.34
N SER A 233 27.30 -1.09 -0.88
CA SER A 233 27.52 -0.61 0.47
C SER A 233 26.57 -1.29 1.48
N SER A 234 27.07 -1.55 2.69
CA SER A 234 26.27 -2.05 3.81
C SER A 234 26.77 -1.41 5.11
N ALA A 235 25.99 -0.49 5.67
CA ALA A 235 26.38 0.22 6.89
C ALA A 235 25.94 -0.52 8.16
N THR A 236 26.72 -0.42 9.23
CA THR A 236 26.43 -1.10 10.51
C THR A 236 25.33 -0.42 11.35
N ALA A 237 24.68 0.63 10.83
CA ALA A 237 23.67 1.43 11.52
C ALA A 237 22.42 1.74 10.65
N GLU A 238 22.37 1.20 9.43
CA GLU A 238 21.30 1.42 8.44
C GLU A 238 20.00 0.69 8.78
N ASP A 239 20.10 -0.47 9.44
CA ASP A 239 18.95 -1.31 9.81
C ASP A 239 18.39 -0.95 11.21
N LEU A 240 18.74 0.23 11.75
CA LEU A 240 18.12 0.72 12.99
C LEU A 240 16.71 1.25 12.68
N PRO A 241 15.67 0.92 13.50
CA PRO A 241 14.28 1.33 13.26
C PRO A 241 14.00 2.84 13.15
N THR A 242 15.02 3.69 13.36
CA THR A 242 14.93 5.15 13.38
C THR A 242 15.80 5.82 12.31
N ALA A 243 16.40 5.08 11.37
CA ALA A 243 17.38 5.63 10.42
C ALA A 243 17.42 4.86 9.08
N SER A 244 16.31 4.86 8.33
CA SER A 244 16.28 4.35 6.94
C SER A 244 16.91 5.36 5.96
N PHE A 245 17.88 4.92 5.17
CA PHE A 245 18.49 5.71 4.09
C PHE A 245 18.26 4.99 2.74
N ALA A 246 17.02 5.05 2.23
CA ALA A 246 16.72 4.54 0.89
C ALA A 246 17.44 5.37 -0.19
N GLY A 247 17.94 4.74 -1.25
CA GLY A 247 18.51 5.41 -2.43
C GLY A 247 19.79 6.25 -2.25
N GLN A 248 20.22 6.58 -1.04
CA GLN A 248 21.40 7.43 -0.79
C GLN A 248 22.76 6.71 -0.92
N GLN A 249 22.78 5.41 -1.21
CA GLN A 249 23.98 4.57 -1.17
C GLN A 249 24.51 4.21 -2.56
N GLU A 250 25.83 4.36 -2.75
CA GLU A 250 26.50 4.07 -4.02
C GLU A 250 26.64 2.54 -4.21
N SER A 251 25.92 2.00 -5.22
CA SER A 251 26.11 0.66 -5.76
C SER A 251 26.81 0.74 -7.11
N TYR A 252 27.86 -0.05 -7.31
CA TYR A 252 28.59 -0.12 -8.58
C TYR A 252 28.38 -1.48 -9.23
N LEU A 253 27.87 -1.48 -10.46
CA LEU A 253 27.48 -2.70 -11.19
C LEU A 253 28.49 -2.99 -12.33
N ASN A 254 28.69 -4.27 -12.65
CA ASN A 254 29.62 -4.75 -13.67
C ASN A 254 31.09 -4.29 -13.47
N ILE A 255 31.57 -4.26 -12.22
CA ILE A 255 33.00 -4.11 -11.94
C ILE A 255 33.74 -5.40 -12.32
N ARG A 256 34.94 -5.28 -12.89
CA ARG A 256 35.79 -6.41 -13.31
C ARG A 256 37.26 -6.13 -12.99
N GLY A 257 38.01 -7.18 -12.66
CA GLY A 257 39.43 -7.11 -12.35
C GLY A 257 39.69 -6.75 -10.89
N ALA A 258 40.70 -7.39 -10.31
CA ALA A 258 41.05 -7.21 -8.90
C ALA A 258 41.58 -5.81 -8.57
N GLU A 259 42.13 -5.09 -9.56
CA GLU A 259 42.68 -3.72 -9.39
C GLU A 259 41.59 -2.63 -9.34
N GLU A 260 40.40 -2.87 -9.89
CA GLU A 260 39.29 -1.90 -9.92
C GLU A 260 38.36 -2.02 -8.70
N LEU A 261 38.28 -3.20 -8.07
CA LEU A 261 37.54 -3.36 -6.80
C LEU A 261 37.95 -2.28 -5.77
N PRO A 262 39.22 -2.17 -5.36
CA PRO A 262 39.65 -1.27 -4.29
C PRO A 262 39.38 0.22 -4.55
N ARG A 263 39.22 0.62 -5.83
CA ARG A 263 38.97 2.02 -6.24
C ARG A 263 37.52 2.46 -6.05
N SER A 264 36.58 1.52 -5.89
CA SER A 264 35.13 1.76 -5.93
C SER A 264 34.46 1.95 -4.55
N HIS A 265 35.17 2.45 -3.51
CA HIS A 265 34.80 2.18 -2.11
C HIS A 265 34.89 3.38 -1.10
N HIS A 266 34.34 4.57 -1.36
CA HIS A 266 34.75 5.78 -0.58
C HIS A 266 33.66 6.80 -0.12
N THR A 267 32.73 6.39 0.76
CA THR A 267 31.90 7.31 1.59
C THR A 267 31.68 6.80 3.05
N SER A 268 30.98 7.57 3.89
CA SER A 268 31.19 7.71 5.35
C SER A 268 30.52 6.70 6.31
N VAL A 269 31.00 6.70 7.58
CA VAL A 269 30.69 5.76 8.69
C VAL A 269 31.28 4.37 8.45
N ALA A 270 31.48 3.57 9.50
CA ALA A 270 32.01 2.21 9.38
C ALA A 270 31.11 1.37 8.46
N LEU A 271 31.62 1.10 7.26
CA LEU A 271 30.84 0.60 6.15
C LEU A 271 31.51 -0.63 5.59
N SER A 272 30.77 -1.72 5.63
CA SER A 272 31.11 -2.97 4.96
C SER A 272 30.76 -2.85 3.48
N VAL A 273 31.53 -3.54 2.64
CA VAL A 273 31.29 -3.63 1.21
C VAL A 273 30.96 -5.06 0.86
N GLY A 274 29.76 -5.30 0.34
CA GLY A 274 29.35 -6.56 -0.26
C GLY A 274 29.81 -6.63 -1.71
N VAL A 275 30.60 -7.64 -2.05
CA VAL A 275 30.99 -7.97 -3.42
C VAL A 275 30.24 -9.24 -3.84
N GLN A 276 29.31 -9.10 -4.78
CA GLN A 276 28.40 -10.16 -5.22
C GLN A 276 28.55 -10.42 -6.72
N HIS A 277 28.48 -11.68 -7.15
CA HIS A 277 28.46 -12.04 -8.57
C HIS A 277 27.25 -11.42 -9.31
N MET A 278 27.49 -10.81 -10.48
CA MET A 278 26.41 -10.20 -11.27
C MET A 278 25.52 -11.26 -11.94
N VAL A 279 24.23 -11.23 -11.61
CA VAL A 279 23.17 -11.89 -12.39
C VAL A 279 23.09 -11.23 -13.77
N ARG A 280 22.97 -12.02 -14.84
CA ARG A 280 22.99 -11.54 -16.24
C ARG A 280 21.65 -10.97 -16.71
N ALA A 281 20.94 -10.25 -15.84
CA ALA A 281 19.72 -9.53 -16.16
C ALA A 281 19.92 -8.49 -17.30
N ASN A 282 21.18 -8.10 -17.58
CA ASN A 282 21.55 -7.26 -18.72
C ASN A 282 21.32 -7.89 -20.12
N ARG A 283 21.08 -9.20 -20.21
CA ARG A 283 20.91 -9.96 -21.47
C ARG A 283 19.45 -9.96 -21.94
N ALA A 284 19.19 -10.39 -23.17
CA ALA A 284 17.83 -10.54 -23.69
C ALA A 284 17.02 -11.52 -22.82
N GLY A 285 15.78 -11.18 -22.46
CA GLY A 285 14.97 -11.94 -21.51
C GLY A 285 15.33 -11.73 -20.04
N GLY A 286 16.47 -11.09 -19.74
CA GLY A 286 16.86 -10.72 -18.38
C GLY A 286 16.13 -9.48 -17.89
N GLY A 287 15.75 -9.49 -16.63
CA GLY A 287 15.03 -8.40 -15.97
C GLY A 287 15.27 -8.42 -14.47
N ALA A 288 14.84 -7.38 -13.77
CA ALA A 288 15.05 -7.21 -12.35
C ALA A 288 14.08 -6.18 -11.77
N GLY A 289 14.02 -6.11 -10.45
CA GLY A 289 13.24 -5.10 -9.77
C GLY A 289 13.18 -5.31 -8.27
N VAL A 290 12.09 -4.85 -7.68
CA VAL A 290 11.85 -4.87 -6.23
C VAL A 290 10.55 -5.61 -5.94
N MET A 291 10.42 -6.17 -4.75
CA MET A 291 9.16 -6.68 -4.24
C MET A 291 9.01 -6.39 -2.75
N PHE A 292 7.80 -6.01 -2.38
CA PHE A 292 7.42 -5.69 -1.01
C PHE A 292 6.46 -6.74 -0.49
N THR A 293 6.65 -7.21 0.73
CA THR A 293 5.69 -8.13 1.40
C THR A 293 4.55 -7.37 2.07
N ILE A 294 4.27 -6.16 1.62
CA ILE A 294 3.17 -5.30 2.05
C ILE A 294 2.95 -4.33 0.89
N ASP A 295 1.72 -3.87 0.68
CA ASP A 295 1.54 -2.66 -0.13
C ASP A 295 2.15 -1.46 0.64
N PRO A 296 3.23 -0.83 0.16
CA PRO A 296 3.87 0.29 0.85
C PRO A 296 2.98 1.53 0.90
N GLU A 297 1.95 1.66 0.05
CA GLU A 297 1.02 2.79 0.06
C GLU A 297 -0.07 2.63 1.14
N SER A 298 -0.91 1.57 1.09
CA SER A 298 -2.00 1.38 2.06
C SER A 298 -1.59 0.65 3.35
N GLY A 299 -0.40 0.06 3.38
CA GLY A 299 0.06 -0.82 4.45
C GLY A 299 -0.71 -2.14 4.49
N TYR A 300 -1.26 -2.60 3.35
CA TYR A 300 -2.02 -3.85 3.29
C TYR A 300 -1.08 -5.06 3.22
N ASP A 301 -1.12 -5.90 4.25
CA ASP A 301 -0.09 -6.91 4.55
C ASP A 301 -0.41 -8.33 4.03
N GLN A 302 -1.46 -8.52 3.23
CA GLN A 302 -1.81 -9.83 2.66
C GLN A 302 -1.45 -9.96 1.16
N VAL A 303 -0.74 -8.98 0.59
CA VAL A 303 -0.21 -9.03 -0.78
C VAL A 303 1.31 -8.98 -0.79
N VAL A 304 1.91 -9.61 -1.79
CA VAL A 304 3.25 -9.28 -2.26
C VAL A 304 3.08 -8.39 -3.49
N LEU A 305 3.61 -7.17 -3.44
CA LEU A 305 3.71 -6.28 -4.59
C LEU A 305 5.06 -6.54 -5.27
N ILE A 306 5.07 -6.86 -6.56
CA ILE A 306 6.28 -7.20 -7.32
C ILE A 306 6.39 -6.27 -8.52
N ASN A 307 7.45 -5.45 -8.54
CA ASN A 307 7.76 -4.54 -9.63
C ASN A 307 8.91 -5.09 -10.49
N ALA A 308 8.78 -5.03 -11.82
CA ALA A 308 9.74 -5.61 -12.76
C ALA A 308 10.04 -4.71 -13.96
N SER A 309 11.31 -4.58 -14.33
CA SER A 309 11.73 -4.00 -15.61
C SER A 309 12.80 -4.85 -16.29
N TRP A 310 13.02 -4.60 -17.58
CA TRP A 310 14.07 -5.25 -18.35
C TRP A 310 15.46 -4.71 -17.96
N GLY A 311 16.50 -5.53 -18.07
CA GLY A 311 17.87 -5.12 -17.73
C GLY A 311 18.19 -5.17 -16.23
N LEU A 312 19.20 -4.40 -15.81
CA LEU A 312 19.62 -4.30 -14.40
C LEU A 312 18.63 -3.47 -13.58
N GLY A 313 18.34 -3.90 -12.35
CA GLY A 313 17.24 -3.39 -11.51
C GLY A 313 17.41 -1.97 -10.98
N GLU A 314 18.59 -1.36 -11.12
CA GLU A 314 18.90 0.01 -10.70
C GLU A 314 17.87 1.03 -11.22
N THR A 315 17.35 0.84 -12.44
CA THR A 315 16.35 1.74 -13.02
C THR A 315 15.04 1.75 -12.25
N VAL A 316 14.65 0.62 -11.67
CA VAL A 316 13.45 0.45 -10.82
C VAL A 316 13.70 1.02 -9.44
N VAL A 317 14.84 0.70 -8.82
CA VAL A 317 15.23 1.19 -7.49
C VAL A 317 15.32 2.74 -7.46
N GLN A 318 15.81 3.35 -8.55
CA GLN A 318 15.88 4.80 -8.69
C GLN A 318 14.56 5.45 -9.16
N GLY A 319 13.50 4.69 -9.45
CA GLY A 319 12.23 5.23 -9.98
C GLY A 319 12.34 5.88 -11.36
N THR A 320 13.38 5.54 -12.14
CA THR A 320 13.65 6.13 -13.48
C THR A 320 12.88 5.44 -14.61
N VAL A 321 12.23 4.32 -14.32
CA VAL A 321 11.40 3.56 -15.25
C VAL A 321 10.06 3.25 -14.59
N ASP A 322 9.01 3.31 -15.39
CA ASP A 322 7.66 2.83 -15.08
C ASP A 322 7.62 1.31 -15.36
N PRO A 323 7.63 0.45 -14.31
CA PRO A 323 7.83 -0.99 -14.40
C PRO A 323 6.51 -1.74 -14.63
N ASP A 324 6.59 -3.02 -14.95
CA ASP A 324 5.45 -3.91 -14.70
C ASP A 324 5.21 -4.05 -13.20
N GLU A 325 3.96 -4.23 -12.83
CA GLU A 325 3.52 -4.40 -11.45
C GLU A 325 2.63 -5.64 -11.37
N TYR A 326 2.88 -6.48 -10.36
CA TYR A 326 2.11 -7.69 -10.10
C TYR A 326 1.76 -7.78 -8.61
N GLU A 327 0.51 -8.11 -8.31
CA GLU A 327 0.05 -8.33 -6.93
C GLU A 327 -0.22 -9.81 -6.73
N VAL A 328 0.40 -10.43 -5.72
CA VAL A 328 0.19 -11.84 -5.37
C VAL A 328 -0.42 -11.94 -3.98
N PHE A 329 -1.59 -12.57 -3.86
CA PHE A 329 -2.30 -12.69 -2.59
C PHE A 329 -1.75 -13.83 -1.72
N LYS A 330 -1.11 -13.48 -0.60
CA LYS A 330 -0.34 -14.40 0.24
C LYS A 330 -1.15 -15.57 0.81
N PRO A 331 -2.37 -15.40 1.35
CA PRO A 331 -3.10 -16.50 2.01
C PRO A 331 -3.46 -17.70 1.12
N LEU A 332 -3.35 -17.57 -0.21
CA LEU A 332 -3.53 -18.68 -1.14
C LEU A 332 -2.23 -19.20 -1.77
N ILE A 333 -1.08 -18.56 -1.50
CA ILE A 333 0.23 -19.08 -1.88
C ILE A 333 0.45 -20.40 -1.14
N GLY A 334 0.67 -21.48 -1.91
CA GLY A 334 0.92 -22.82 -1.37
C GLY A 334 -0.32 -23.69 -1.16
N ARG A 335 -1.54 -23.21 -1.44
CA ARG A 335 -2.78 -24.01 -1.29
C ARG A 335 -2.91 -25.20 -2.27
N GLY A 336 -2.00 -25.33 -3.23
CA GLY A 336 -1.90 -26.47 -4.14
C GLY A 336 -1.04 -26.15 -5.37
N ALA A 337 -0.58 -27.19 -6.08
CA ALA A 337 0.32 -27.03 -7.23
C ALA A 337 -0.31 -26.32 -8.45
N GLY A 338 -1.63 -26.14 -8.47
CA GLY A 338 -2.37 -25.45 -9.55
C GLY A 338 -2.97 -24.09 -9.17
N VAL A 339 -2.69 -23.56 -7.97
CA VAL A 339 -3.23 -22.28 -7.51
C VAL A 339 -2.25 -21.14 -7.82
N PHE A 340 -2.73 -20.15 -8.59
CA PHE A 340 -2.01 -18.95 -9.03
C PHE A 340 -2.76 -17.70 -8.52
N PRO A 341 -2.52 -17.27 -7.27
CA PRO A 341 -3.25 -16.17 -6.64
C PRO A 341 -2.68 -14.80 -7.05
N VAL A 342 -2.42 -14.59 -8.35
CA VAL A 342 -2.03 -13.30 -8.91
C VAL A 342 -3.31 -12.51 -9.15
N VAL A 343 -3.49 -11.40 -8.42
CA VAL A 343 -4.77 -10.65 -8.36
C VAL A 343 -4.78 -9.41 -9.26
N ASN A 344 -3.59 -8.85 -9.55
CA ASN A 344 -3.41 -7.76 -10.48
C ASN A 344 -2.14 -7.97 -11.33
N LYS A 345 -2.16 -7.45 -12.57
CA LYS A 345 -1.01 -7.41 -13.50
C LYS A 345 -1.08 -6.14 -14.35
N THR A 346 -0.32 -5.11 -14.00
CA THR A 346 -0.20 -3.87 -14.77
C THR A 346 1.03 -3.93 -15.68
N CYS A 347 0.88 -3.68 -16.98
CA CYS A 347 2.01 -3.65 -17.92
C CYS A 347 2.57 -2.23 -18.00
N GLY A 348 3.75 -1.99 -17.43
CA GLY A 348 4.42 -0.69 -17.45
C GLY A 348 4.99 -0.35 -18.83
N SER A 349 5.20 0.94 -19.08
CA SER A 349 5.80 1.41 -20.33
C SER A 349 7.23 0.94 -20.55
N LYS A 350 7.98 0.63 -19.47
CA LYS A 350 9.33 0.03 -19.49
C LYS A 350 10.27 0.70 -20.50
N ALA A 351 10.20 2.03 -20.63
CA ALA A 351 10.74 2.76 -21.77
C ALA A 351 12.26 2.62 -21.98
N ILE A 352 13.01 2.45 -20.88
CA ILE A 352 14.46 2.26 -20.84
C ILE A 352 14.83 1.02 -20.02
N LYS A 353 16.02 0.48 -20.28
CA LYS A 353 16.65 -0.58 -19.51
C LYS A 353 18.14 -0.32 -19.32
N MET A 354 18.70 -0.73 -18.19
CA MET A 354 20.14 -0.64 -17.95
C MET A 354 20.85 -1.92 -18.38
N VAL A 355 21.94 -1.76 -19.13
CA VAL A 355 22.80 -2.84 -19.63
C VAL A 355 24.26 -2.55 -19.28
N TYR A 356 25.16 -3.49 -19.58
CA TYR A 356 26.60 -3.28 -19.40
C TYR A 356 27.11 -2.25 -20.41
N GLY A 357 28.11 -1.47 -20.02
CA GLY A 357 28.84 -0.54 -20.89
C GLY A 357 29.67 -1.24 -21.98
N GLY A 358 30.37 -0.44 -22.78
CA GLY A 358 31.28 -0.91 -23.81
C GLY A 358 32.54 -1.58 -23.26
N GLU A 359 33.37 -2.10 -24.16
CA GLU A 359 34.63 -2.78 -23.81
C GLU A 359 35.84 -1.84 -23.70
N ALA A 360 35.65 -0.52 -23.87
CA ALA A 360 36.72 0.46 -23.72
C ALA A 360 36.92 0.85 -22.24
N GLU A 361 38.18 0.96 -21.80
CA GLU A 361 38.54 1.37 -20.42
C GLU A 361 37.99 2.74 -19.99
N THR A 362 37.51 3.55 -20.93
CA THR A 362 36.94 4.89 -20.68
C THR A 362 35.41 4.91 -20.57
N ASP A 363 34.72 3.82 -20.88
CA ASP A 363 33.26 3.76 -20.84
C ASP A 363 32.75 3.51 -19.41
N ALA A 364 31.60 4.10 -19.06
CA ALA A 364 30.93 3.79 -17.80
C ALA A 364 30.56 2.29 -17.75
N PRO A 365 30.69 1.59 -16.62
CA PRO A 365 30.53 0.12 -16.55
C PRO A 365 29.10 -0.35 -16.85
N THR A 366 28.12 0.57 -16.78
CA THR A 366 26.73 0.37 -17.20
C THR A 366 26.24 1.55 -18.02
N THR A 367 25.29 1.30 -18.92
CA THR A 367 24.62 2.34 -19.72
C THR A 367 23.12 2.05 -19.84
N SER A 368 22.31 3.11 -19.92
CA SER A 368 20.87 3.00 -20.16
C SER A 368 20.58 3.05 -21.66
N VAL A 369 19.77 2.12 -22.15
CA VAL A 369 19.36 2.02 -23.55
C VAL A 369 17.83 1.99 -23.68
N PRO A 370 17.25 2.50 -24.78
CA PRO A 370 15.83 2.34 -25.04
C PRO A 370 15.43 0.87 -25.16
N THR A 371 14.32 0.51 -24.53
CA THR A 371 13.71 -0.81 -24.64
C THR A 371 13.03 -0.97 -26.00
N THR A 372 13.02 -2.17 -26.58
CA THR A 372 12.38 -2.42 -27.89
C THR A 372 10.84 -2.36 -27.80
N ALA A 373 10.15 -2.17 -28.94
CA ALA A 373 8.69 -2.16 -28.95
C ALA A 373 8.06 -3.47 -28.47
N ALA A 374 8.69 -4.63 -28.75
CA ALA A 374 8.23 -5.93 -28.28
C ALA A 374 8.38 -6.09 -26.76
N GLU A 375 9.53 -5.68 -26.21
CA GLU A 375 9.79 -5.69 -24.76
C GLU A 375 8.85 -4.75 -23.99
N ARG A 376 8.51 -3.57 -24.52
CA ARG A 376 7.54 -2.66 -23.87
C ARG A 376 6.12 -3.24 -23.85
N ALA A 377 5.73 -3.94 -24.92
CA ALA A 377 4.41 -4.57 -25.06
C ALA A 377 4.27 -5.94 -24.34
N SER A 378 5.35 -6.42 -23.71
CA SER A 378 5.39 -7.72 -23.02
C SER A 378 5.59 -7.54 -21.53
N PHE A 379 5.07 -8.46 -20.73
CA PHE A 379 5.43 -8.60 -19.32
C PHE A 379 6.85 -9.15 -19.16
N VAL A 380 7.59 -8.66 -18.17
CA VAL A 380 8.94 -9.13 -17.80
C VAL A 380 8.91 -10.55 -17.24
N LEU A 381 7.88 -10.87 -16.46
CA LEU A 381 7.73 -12.15 -15.76
C LEU A 381 6.54 -12.98 -16.29
N SER A 382 6.75 -14.30 -16.33
CA SER A 382 5.67 -15.27 -16.48
C SER A 382 4.94 -15.52 -15.16
N ASP A 383 3.73 -16.08 -15.22
CA ASP A 383 2.91 -16.34 -14.02
C ASP A 383 3.58 -17.31 -13.03
N HIS A 384 4.40 -18.23 -13.54
CA HIS A 384 5.22 -19.12 -12.70
C HIS A 384 6.31 -18.36 -11.94
N GLU A 385 6.97 -17.39 -12.59
CA GLU A 385 8.03 -16.58 -11.97
C GLU A 385 7.46 -15.60 -10.96
N ILE A 386 6.30 -14.98 -11.24
CA ILE A 386 5.54 -14.16 -10.30
C ILE A 386 5.18 -14.99 -9.06
N LEU A 387 4.66 -16.21 -9.24
CA LEU A 387 4.31 -17.10 -8.13
C LEU A 387 5.55 -17.53 -7.32
N GLN A 388 6.69 -17.79 -7.97
CA GLN A 388 7.92 -18.19 -7.30
C GLN A 388 8.52 -17.05 -6.47
N LEU A 389 8.54 -15.83 -7.02
CA LEU A 389 8.92 -14.63 -6.26
C LEU A 389 7.97 -14.40 -5.07
N GLY A 390 6.66 -14.56 -5.26
CA GLY A 390 5.67 -14.49 -4.18
C GLY A 390 5.92 -15.52 -3.06
N ARG A 391 6.29 -16.76 -3.40
CA ARG A 391 6.68 -17.79 -2.43
C ARG A 391 7.92 -17.39 -1.64
N TRP A 392 8.98 -16.97 -2.33
CA TRP A 392 10.22 -16.50 -1.68
C TRP A 392 9.98 -15.30 -0.78
N ALA A 393 9.19 -14.32 -1.23
CA ALA A 393 8.79 -13.17 -0.45
C ALA A 393 8.09 -13.57 0.86
N CYS A 394 7.11 -14.48 0.81
CA CYS A 394 6.46 -15.04 2.00
C CYS A 394 7.36 -15.92 2.87
N ALA A 395 8.35 -16.60 2.30
CA ALA A 395 9.35 -17.35 3.08
C ALA A 395 10.27 -16.41 3.87
N ILE A 396 10.78 -15.36 3.21
CA ILE A 396 11.63 -14.34 3.81
C ILE A 396 10.86 -13.59 4.92
N GLU A 397 9.64 -13.12 4.65
CA GLU A 397 8.80 -12.47 5.68
C GLU A 397 8.54 -13.36 6.90
N ARG A 398 8.20 -14.64 6.71
CA ARG A 398 7.98 -15.59 7.82
C ARG A 398 9.24 -15.76 8.67
N HIS A 399 10.42 -15.74 8.05
CA HIS A 399 11.71 -15.87 8.74
C HIS A 399 12.09 -14.64 9.57
N TYR A 400 11.93 -13.45 8.99
CA TYR A 400 12.27 -12.19 9.65
C TYR A 400 11.18 -11.71 10.63
N GLY A 401 9.93 -12.13 10.44
CA GLY A 401 8.81 -11.80 11.34
C GLY A 401 8.29 -10.36 11.21
N CYS A 402 8.63 -9.68 10.12
CA CYS A 402 8.23 -8.33 9.75
C CYS A 402 8.08 -8.21 8.23
N ALA A 403 7.40 -7.16 7.76
CA ALA A 403 7.33 -6.85 6.33
C ALA A 403 8.72 -6.54 5.76
N MET A 404 8.95 -6.92 4.49
CA MET A 404 10.26 -6.90 3.85
C MET A 404 10.23 -6.15 2.50
N ASP A 405 11.33 -5.45 2.23
CA ASP A 405 11.73 -4.85 0.97
C ASP A 405 12.85 -5.71 0.36
N ILE A 406 12.62 -6.28 -0.82
CA ILE A 406 13.44 -7.34 -1.42
C ILE A 406 13.78 -6.99 -2.87
N GLU A 407 15.06 -6.86 -3.20
CA GLU A 407 15.55 -6.72 -4.57
C GLU A 407 15.76 -8.11 -5.20
N TRP A 408 15.34 -8.28 -6.46
CA TRP A 408 15.46 -9.54 -7.18
C TRP A 408 15.93 -9.32 -8.63
N ALA A 409 16.51 -10.36 -9.24
CA ALA A 409 16.95 -10.36 -10.62
C ALA A 409 16.68 -11.72 -11.30
N ARG A 410 16.38 -11.69 -12.59
CA ARG A 410 16.24 -12.85 -13.49
C ARG A 410 17.42 -12.89 -14.45
N ASP A 411 18.12 -14.01 -14.52
CA ASP A 411 19.24 -14.19 -15.42
C ASP A 411 18.77 -14.35 -16.88
N GLY A 412 19.25 -13.48 -17.79
CA GLY A 412 18.89 -13.57 -19.21
C GLY A 412 19.64 -14.64 -20.02
N VAL A 413 20.40 -15.51 -19.37
CA VAL A 413 21.09 -16.66 -20.00
C VAL A 413 20.51 -17.98 -19.51
N SER A 414 20.34 -18.17 -18.20
CA SER A 414 19.73 -19.39 -17.65
C SER A 414 18.21 -19.32 -17.47
N GLY A 415 17.66 -18.12 -17.27
CA GLY A 415 16.26 -17.90 -16.91
C GLY A 415 15.99 -17.95 -15.40
N ASP A 416 17.00 -18.28 -14.58
CA ASP A 416 16.85 -18.44 -13.14
C ASP A 416 16.57 -17.10 -12.44
N LEU A 417 15.77 -17.17 -11.37
CA LEU A 417 15.53 -16.04 -10.47
C LEU A 417 16.57 -16.02 -9.34
N PHE A 418 16.84 -14.83 -8.81
CA PHE A 418 17.77 -14.60 -7.71
C PHE A 418 17.27 -13.47 -6.80
N VAL A 419 17.40 -13.63 -5.49
CA VAL A 419 17.31 -12.52 -4.52
C VAL A 419 18.68 -11.88 -4.39
N VAL A 420 18.78 -10.57 -4.64
CA VAL A 420 20.05 -9.83 -4.65
C VAL A 420 20.22 -8.92 -3.43
N GLN A 421 19.14 -8.57 -2.74
CA GLN A 421 19.12 -7.87 -1.46
C GLN A 421 17.79 -8.11 -0.74
N ALA A 422 17.77 -8.11 0.60
CA ALA A 422 16.54 -8.08 1.39
C ALA A 422 16.77 -7.32 2.70
N ARG A 423 15.77 -6.53 3.13
CA ARG A 423 15.78 -5.79 4.40
C ARG A 423 14.35 -5.58 4.90
N PRO A 424 14.13 -5.23 6.18
CA PRO A 424 12.82 -4.82 6.65
C PRO A 424 12.28 -3.61 5.86
N GLU A 425 10.98 -3.63 5.58
CA GLU A 425 10.24 -2.45 5.09
C GLU A 425 10.28 -1.35 6.17
N THR A 426 10.31 -0.05 5.80
CA THR A 426 10.66 1.05 6.73
C THR A 426 9.57 2.09 6.98
N VAL A 427 8.49 2.12 6.18
CA VAL A 427 7.35 3.04 6.33
C VAL A 427 6.38 2.52 7.38
N HIS A 428 5.92 1.26 7.26
CA HIS A 428 4.90 0.68 8.14
C HIS A 428 5.48 -0.03 9.35
N SER A 429 6.74 -0.51 9.30
CA SER A 429 7.41 -1.10 10.47
C SER A 429 7.56 -0.14 11.65
N GLN A 430 7.59 1.17 11.40
CA GLN A 430 7.61 2.22 12.42
C GLN A 430 6.24 2.47 13.07
N MET A 431 5.13 2.06 12.44
CA MET A 431 3.76 2.32 12.93
C MET A 431 3.28 1.27 13.96
N GLY A 432 4.04 0.19 14.16
CA GLY A 432 3.70 -0.89 15.08
C GLY A 432 2.78 -1.95 14.47
N ARG A 433 2.63 -3.08 15.17
CA ARG A 433 1.77 -4.19 14.71
C ARG A 433 0.28 -3.78 14.75
N PRO A 434 -0.53 -4.22 13.76
CA PRO A 434 -1.99 -4.16 13.87
C PRO A 434 -2.47 -4.79 15.20
N GLY A 435 -3.47 -4.18 15.83
CA GLY A 435 -4.05 -4.66 17.08
C GLY A 435 -3.48 -4.07 18.39
N SER A 436 -2.55 -3.10 18.37
CA SER A 436 -2.31 -2.28 19.57
C SER A 436 -3.39 -1.20 19.69
N SER A 437 -4.19 -1.29 20.77
CA SER A 437 -5.37 -0.46 21.05
C SER A 437 -5.22 1.03 20.70
N GLY A 438 -5.98 1.50 19.69
CA GLY A 438 -6.01 2.90 19.26
C GLY A 438 -6.02 3.12 17.75
N GLU A 439 -6.56 2.18 16.95
CA GLU A 439 -6.58 2.31 15.49
C GLU A 439 -7.56 3.39 15.03
N VAL A 440 -6.98 4.51 14.62
CA VAL A 440 -7.67 5.64 13.99
C VAL A 440 -7.49 5.54 12.47
N ALA A 441 -8.57 5.38 11.74
CA ALA A 441 -8.56 5.63 10.29
C ALA A 441 -8.73 7.13 10.05
N GLN A 442 -7.80 7.74 9.29
CA GLN A 442 -7.89 9.15 8.89
C GLN A 442 -8.30 9.25 7.42
N THR A 443 -9.38 9.97 7.13
CA THR A 443 -9.82 10.26 5.77
C THR A 443 -9.85 11.77 5.51
N TYR A 444 -9.42 12.17 4.32
CA TYR A 444 -9.44 13.56 3.88
C TYR A 444 -10.61 13.80 2.93
N VAL A 445 -11.25 14.96 3.05
CA VAL A 445 -12.32 15.43 2.17
C VAL A 445 -12.03 16.88 1.77
N VAL A 446 -11.85 17.13 0.48
CA VAL A 446 -11.74 18.50 -0.06
C VAL A 446 -13.12 19.05 -0.35
N ARG A 447 -13.56 20.01 0.46
CA ARG A 447 -14.82 20.74 0.26
C ARG A 447 -14.58 21.91 -0.69
N GLU A 448 -15.53 22.10 -1.60
CA GLU A 448 -15.52 23.17 -2.62
C GLU A 448 -14.18 23.23 -3.39
N PRO A 449 -13.80 22.14 -4.09
CA PRO A 449 -12.58 22.10 -4.90
C PRO A 449 -12.63 23.15 -6.02
N GLY A 450 -11.58 23.95 -6.15
CA GLY A 450 -11.42 24.86 -7.28
C GLY A 450 -11.23 24.14 -8.63
N PRO A 451 -11.17 24.87 -9.76
CA PRO A 451 -10.89 24.29 -11.07
C PRO A 451 -9.61 23.44 -11.07
N VAL A 452 -9.65 22.28 -11.72
CA VAL A 452 -8.48 21.41 -11.87
C VAL A 452 -7.47 22.07 -12.82
N LEU A 453 -6.24 22.25 -12.35
CA LEU A 453 -5.09 22.80 -13.07
C LEU A 453 -4.26 21.70 -13.73
N ALA A 454 -4.00 20.63 -12.99
CA ALA A 454 -3.21 19.49 -13.43
C ALA A 454 -3.68 18.20 -12.74
N THR A 455 -3.33 17.07 -13.33
CA THR A 455 -3.57 15.73 -12.79
C THR A 455 -2.33 14.87 -13.00
N GLY A 456 -2.18 13.85 -12.16
CA GLY A 456 -1.13 12.85 -12.27
C GLY A 456 -1.49 11.63 -11.42
N HIS A 457 -0.52 10.75 -11.22
CA HIS A 457 -0.68 9.60 -10.34
C HIS A 457 -0.54 10.05 -8.88
N ALA A 458 -1.53 9.72 -8.04
CA ALA A 458 -1.49 10.00 -6.61
C ALA A 458 -0.48 9.07 -5.92
N ILE A 459 0.18 9.58 -4.87
CA ILE A 459 0.94 8.80 -3.90
C ILE A 459 0.46 9.22 -2.51
N GLY A 460 -0.11 8.28 -1.76
CA GLY A 460 -0.77 8.51 -0.47
C GLY A 460 -2.16 9.13 -0.59
N THR A 461 -2.93 9.12 0.50
CA THR A 461 -4.38 9.43 0.48
C THR A 461 -4.75 10.82 1.00
N ALA A 462 -3.76 11.69 1.25
CA ALA A 462 -3.99 12.98 1.86
C ALA A 462 -4.51 14.04 0.88
N ALA A 463 -5.07 15.12 1.44
CA ALA A 463 -5.23 16.37 0.72
C ALA A 463 -4.58 17.51 1.51
N VAL A 464 -4.03 18.50 0.81
CA VAL A 464 -3.34 19.64 1.41
C VAL A 464 -3.49 20.89 0.55
N ALA A 465 -3.77 22.03 1.18
CA ALA A 465 -3.80 23.33 0.54
C ALA A 465 -2.55 24.13 0.93
N GLY A 466 -1.94 24.84 -0.03
CA GLY A 466 -0.73 25.62 0.22
C GLY A 466 -0.25 26.40 -1.00
N ARG A 467 0.86 27.14 -0.82
CA ARG A 467 1.48 27.90 -1.92
C ARG A 467 2.56 27.10 -2.63
N VAL A 468 2.57 27.14 -3.96
CA VAL A 468 3.58 26.51 -4.81
C VAL A 468 4.97 27.07 -4.53
N CYS A 469 5.91 26.20 -4.16
CA CYS A 469 7.34 26.46 -4.10
C CYS A 469 8.02 25.64 -5.20
N HIS A 470 8.50 26.30 -6.26
CA HIS A 470 9.16 25.63 -7.37
C HIS A 470 10.66 25.50 -7.12
N ILE A 471 11.19 24.27 -7.12
CA ILE A 471 12.61 24.00 -6.89
C ILE A 471 13.15 23.16 -8.05
N ALA A 472 13.90 23.80 -8.96
CA ALA A 472 14.43 23.17 -10.17
C ALA A 472 15.68 22.28 -9.95
N SER A 473 16.24 22.23 -8.74
CA SER A 473 17.38 21.35 -8.41
C SER A 473 17.50 21.12 -6.90
N ALA A 474 17.89 19.91 -6.49
CA ALA A 474 18.12 19.54 -5.08
C ALA A 474 19.10 20.48 -4.36
N ARG A 475 20.03 21.09 -5.12
CA ARG A 475 20.99 22.10 -4.63
C ARG A 475 20.36 23.42 -4.16
N HIS A 476 19.05 23.58 -4.31
CA HIS A 476 18.28 24.76 -3.92
C HIS A 476 17.19 24.44 -2.89
N MET A 477 17.28 23.29 -2.22
CA MET A 477 16.34 22.87 -1.17
C MET A 477 16.34 23.82 0.06
N ASP A 478 17.44 24.54 0.27
CA ASP A 478 17.57 25.63 1.25
C ASP A 478 16.57 26.78 1.06
N ARG A 479 15.89 26.82 -0.10
CA ARG A 479 14.86 27.80 -0.45
C ARG A 479 13.44 27.31 -0.27
N PHE A 480 13.24 26.05 0.16
CA PHE A 480 11.92 25.56 0.48
C PHE A 480 11.33 26.33 1.68
N VAL A 481 10.02 26.54 1.65
CA VAL A 481 9.29 27.26 2.70
C VAL A 481 8.32 26.29 3.36
N ASP A 482 8.48 26.06 4.66
CA ASP A 482 7.63 25.13 5.42
C ASP A 482 6.13 25.45 5.22
N GLY A 483 5.34 24.42 4.89
CA GLY A 483 3.91 24.55 4.56
C GLY A 483 3.60 24.94 3.11
N SER A 484 4.61 25.02 2.23
CA SER A 484 4.42 25.13 0.78
C SER A 484 4.25 23.78 0.07
N ILE A 485 3.65 23.81 -1.12
CA ILE A 485 3.58 22.67 -2.03
C ILE A 485 4.83 22.67 -2.90
N LEU A 486 5.68 21.64 -2.77
CA LEU A 486 6.87 21.48 -3.61
C LEU A 486 6.46 21.12 -5.04
N VAL A 487 6.99 21.83 -6.03
CA VAL A 487 6.88 21.49 -7.46
C VAL A 487 8.28 21.40 -8.05
N THR A 488 8.58 20.29 -8.74
CA THR A 488 9.92 19.98 -9.23
C THR A 488 9.88 18.92 -10.34
N GLU A 489 11.01 18.72 -11.03
CA GLU A 489 11.19 17.76 -12.15
C GLU A 489 11.99 16.51 -11.77
N PHE A 490 12.44 16.41 -10.52
CA PHE A 490 13.17 15.25 -9.97
C PHE A 490 12.57 14.84 -8.62
N THR A 491 12.72 13.58 -8.25
CA THR A 491 12.37 13.05 -6.93
C THR A 491 13.63 12.85 -6.08
N ASP A 492 13.50 13.02 -4.77
CA ASP A 492 14.55 12.71 -3.79
C ASP A 492 14.03 11.57 -2.87
N PRO A 493 14.83 10.53 -2.57
CA PRO A 493 14.43 9.45 -1.67
C PRO A 493 13.95 9.92 -0.29
N ASP A 494 14.45 11.07 0.19
CA ASP A 494 14.06 11.63 1.50
C ASP A 494 12.61 12.17 1.52
N TRP A 495 11.91 12.17 0.38
CA TRP A 495 10.50 12.58 0.28
C TRP A 495 9.53 11.39 0.19
N LEU A 496 10.04 10.16 0.18
CA LEU A 496 9.22 8.96 0.24
C LEU A 496 8.45 8.91 1.57
N GLY A 497 7.12 8.79 1.51
CA GLY A 497 6.22 8.89 2.66
C GLY A 497 5.52 10.26 2.83
N VAL A 498 5.83 11.25 2.00
CA VAL A 498 5.03 12.49 1.90
C VAL A 498 3.97 12.33 0.79
N PRO A 499 2.70 12.71 1.02
CA PRO A 499 1.67 12.67 -0.02
C PRO A 499 2.06 13.53 -1.24
N ALA A 500 2.01 12.94 -2.43
CA ALA A 500 2.51 13.54 -3.66
C ALA A 500 1.60 13.25 -4.87
N ILE A 501 1.81 13.98 -5.97
CA ILE A 501 1.24 13.65 -7.28
C ILE A 501 2.38 13.65 -8.31
N VAL A 502 2.67 12.48 -8.87
CA VAL A 502 3.76 12.27 -9.84
C VAL A 502 3.22 12.10 -11.26
N GLY A 503 4.11 12.14 -12.27
CA GLY A 503 3.70 12.00 -13.67
C GLY A 503 2.87 13.18 -14.23
N CYS A 504 2.76 14.30 -13.51
CA CYS A 504 2.08 15.51 -13.96
C CYS A 504 2.83 16.18 -15.13
N GLY A 505 2.67 15.66 -16.36
CA GLY A 505 3.46 16.04 -17.55
C GLY A 505 3.40 17.51 -18.00
N ASN A 506 2.60 18.34 -17.33
CA ASN A 506 2.52 19.79 -17.54
C ASN A 506 2.68 20.63 -16.25
N ALA A 507 2.90 20.04 -15.07
CA ALA A 507 2.85 20.77 -13.79
C ALA A 507 3.81 21.96 -13.72
N THR A 508 5.08 21.82 -14.15
CA THR A 508 6.06 22.92 -14.15
C THR A 508 5.72 24.05 -15.12
N ARG A 509 4.76 23.86 -16.02
CA ARG A 509 4.25 24.88 -16.96
C ARG A 509 2.97 25.55 -16.48
N VAL A 510 2.12 24.82 -15.76
CA VAL A 510 0.80 25.28 -15.30
C VAL A 510 0.85 25.87 -13.88
N LEU A 511 1.78 25.41 -13.05
CA LEU A 511 1.92 25.85 -11.66
C LEU A 511 3.03 26.89 -11.56
N HIS A 512 2.72 28.05 -10.96
CA HIS A 512 3.63 29.18 -10.86
C HIS A 512 4.10 29.41 -9.42
N PRO A 513 5.35 29.85 -9.18
CA PRO A 513 5.84 30.13 -7.83
C PRO A 513 4.94 31.12 -7.07
N GLY A 514 4.57 30.77 -5.84
CA GLY A 514 3.68 31.55 -4.98
C GLY A 514 2.17 31.39 -5.25
N GLN A 515 1.78 30.63 -6.27
CA GLN A 515 0.37 30.33 -6.58
C GLN A 515 -0.26 29.48 -5.47
N ASP A 516 -1.47 29.84 -5.06
CA ASP A 516 -2.29 29.03 -4.15
C ASP A 516 -2.93 27.85 -4.88
N VAL A 517 -2.73 26.64 -4.35
CA VAL A 517 -3.28 25.39 -4.89
C VAL A 517 -3.73 24.44 -3.79
N THR A 518 -4.59 23.49 -4.15
CA THR A 518 -4.96 22.35 -3.30
C THR A 518 -4.59 21.06 -4.03
N VAL A 519 -3.75 20.26 -3.39
CA VAL A 519 -3.37 18.91 -3.82
C VAL A 519 -4.34 17.93 -3.18
N ASP A 520 -5.04 17.13 -3.99
CA ASP A 520 -6.04 16.16 -3.54
C ASP A 520 -5.68 14.76 -4.06
N CYS A 521 -5.12 13.93 -3.19
CA CYS A 521 -4.86 12.51 -3.44
C CYS A 521 -5.94 11.61 -2.78
N SER A 522 -7.03 12.19 -2.25
CA SER A 522 -8.05 11.45 -1.50
C SER A 522 -9.08 10.72 -2.38
N ARG A 523 -8.93 10.77 -3.71
CA ARG A 523 -9.93 10.31 -4.71
C ARG A 523 -9.55 9.04 -5.48
N GLY A 524 -8.53 8.30 -5.05
CA GLY A 524 -8.03 7.09 -5.71
C GLY A 524 -6.68 7.34 -6.40
N THR A 525 -6.35 6.51 -7.40
CA THR A 525 -5.02 6.52 -8.06
C THR A 525 -4.72 7.77 -8.91
N THR A 526 -5.73 8.60 -9.20
CA THR A 526 -5.54 9.90 -9.86
C THR A 526 -5.51 11.01 -8.81
N GLY A 527 -4.39 11.71 -8.72
CA GLY A 527 -4.25 12.92 -7.92
C GLY A 527 -4.68 14.15 -8.71
N TYR A 528 -5.36 15.08 -8.04
CA TYR A 528 -5.86 16.33 -8.61
C TYR A 528 -5.17 17.55 -7.98
N ILE A 529 -4.74 18.50 -8.82
CA ILE A 529 -4.25 19.80 -8.37
C ILE A 529 -5.29 20.85 -8.74
N HIS A 530 -5.96 21.39 -7.72
CA HIS A 530 -7.00 22.41 -7.84
C HIS A 530 -6.43 23.83 -7.65
N ALA A 531 -7.02 24.82 -8.32
CA ALA A 531 -6.69 26.23 -8.13
C ALA A 531 -7.25 26.77 -6.79
N GLY A 532 -6.43 27.51 -6.05
CA GLY A 532 -6.80 28.10 -4.76
C GLY A 532 -6.68 27.13 -3.58
N GLN A 533 -6.88 27.66 -2.37
CA GLN A 533 -6.88 26.89 -1.12
C GLN A 533 -8.33 26.50 -0.76
N SER A 534 -8.74 25.29 -1.13
CA SER A 534 -10.02 24.69 -0.75
C SER A 534 -9.96 24.15 0.68
N GLN A 535 -11.12 24.02 1.34
CA GLN A 535 -11.17 23.53 2.72
C GLN A 535 -10.94 22.02 2.75
N VAL A 536 -9.76 21.60 3.24
CA VAL A 536 -9.50 20.21 3.59
C VAL A 536 -10.05 19.91 4.97
N VAL A 537 -10.91 18.89 5.07
CA VAL A 537 -11.41 18.33 6.33
C VAL A 537 -10.78 16.97 6.55
N THR A 538 -10.15 16.77 7.70
CA THR A 538 -9.70 15.44 8.16
C THR A 538 -10.77 14.86 9.08
N GLU A 539 -11.28 13.69 8.73
CA GLU A 539 -12.18 12.90 9.55
C GLU A 539 -11.38 11.78 10.23
N ILE A 540 -11.44 11.76 11.55
CA ILE A 540 -10.75 10.82 12.44
C ILE A 540 -11.80 9.79 12.90
N LEU A 541 -11.66 8.55 12.44
CA LEU A 541 -12.56 7.46 12.79
C LEU A 541 -11.90 6.52 13.81
N ASP A 542 -12.38 6.58 15.05
CA ASP A 542 -12.07 5.58 16.08
C ASP A 542 -12.85 4.30 15.80
N LEU A 543 -12.14 3.26 15.35
CA LEU A 543 -12.74 1.97 15.02
C LEU A 543 -13.17 1.18 16.27
N ALA A 544 -12.59 1.46 17.44
CA ALA A 544 -12.94 0.79 18.69
C ALA A 544 -14.26 1.31 19.30
N ALA A 545 -14.72 2.49 18.89
CA ALA A 545 -16.02 3.05 19.28
C ALA A 545 -17.23 2.41 18.56
N LEU A 546 -17.01 1.64 17.49
CA LEU A 546 -18.06 0.92 16.76
C LEU A 546 -18.48 -0.35 17.52
N GLY A 547 -19.52 -0.23 18.34
CA GLY A 547 -20.08 -1.32 19.14
C GLY A 547 -20.45 -2.57 18.30
N PRO A 548 -20.47 -3.77 18.92
CA PRO A 548 -20.77 -5.01 18.23
C PRO A 548 -22.24 -5.06 17.79
N ALA A 549 -22.45 -5.26 16.48
CA ALA A 549 -23.75 -5.55 15.88
C ALA A 549 -23.93 -7.06 15.71
N HIS A 550 -25.16 -7.54 15.86
CA HIS A 550 -25.54 -8.94 15.59
C HIS A 550 -25.93 -9.15 14.13
N THR A 551 -26.53 -8.14 13.50
CA THR A 551 -26.89 -8.13 12.08
C THR A 551 -25.65 -7.85 11.24
N LYS A 552 -25.33 -8.73 10.29
CA LYS A 552 -24.12 -8.60 9.47
C LYS A 552 -24.17 -7.37 8.57
N VAL A 553 -23.09 -6.60 8.57
CA VAL A 553 -22.88 -5.45 7.67
C VAL A 553 -21.72 -5.76 6.74
N MET A 554 -22.01 -5.85 5.44
CA MET A 554 -21.05 -6.21 4.40
C MET A 554 -20.74 -4.99 3.53
N LEU A 555 -19.54 -4.95 2.95
CA LEU A 555 -19.18 -3.92 1.97
C LEU A 555 -19.84 -4.20 0.61
N ASN A 556 -20.18 -3.15 -0.13
CA ASN A 556 -20.40 -3.20 -1.57
C ASN A 556 -19.21 -2.45 -2.21
N LEU A 557 -18.67 -2.88 -3.34
CA LEU A 557 -17.44 -2.35 -3.93
C LEU A 557 -17.53 -2.33 -5.46
N ALA A 558 -17.45 -1.12 -6.01
CA ALA A 558 -17.54 -0.87 -7.46
C ALA A 558 -16.18 -0.59 -8.13
N ASP A 559 -15.16 -0.23 -7.34
CA ASP A 559 -13.80 0.14 -7.76
C ASP A 559 -12.77 -0.63 -6.91
N PRO A 560 -11.83 -1.39 -7.52
CA PRO A 560 -10.74 -2.06 -6.81
C PRO A 560 -9.84 -1.10 -6.02
N ALA A 561 -9.56 0.11 -6.53
CA ALA A 561 -8.61 1.02 -5.89
C ALA A 561 -9.16 1.60 -4.57
N ALA A 562 -10.46 1.89 -4.51
CA ALA A 562 -11.14 2.30 -3.28
C ALA A 562 -11.08 1.22 -2.17
N ALA A 563 -10.81 -0.03 -2.52
CA ALA A 563 -10.89 -1.14 -1.58
C ALA A 563 -9.65 -1.25 -0.66
N TYR A 564 -8.47 -0.85 -1.14
CA TYR A 564 -7.25 -0.67 -0.32
C TYR A 564 -7.39 0.41 0.76
N ARG A 565 -8.33 1.35 0.60
CA ARG A 565 -8.65 2.37 1.61
C ARG A 565 -9.45 1.82 2.80
N TRP A 566 -10.16 0.71 2.62
CA TRP A 566 -11.22 0.25 3.53
C TRP A 566 -10.96 -1.11 4.19
N TRP A 567 -9.82 -1.77 3.93
CA TRP A 567 -9.49 -3.08 4.50
C TRP A 567 -9.47 -3.10 6.05
N ARG A 568 -9.18 -1.96 6.68
CA ARG A 568 -9.18 -1.79 8.15
C ARG A 568 -10.59 -1.65 8.76
N LEU A 569 -11.65 -1.59 7.95
CA LEU A 569 -13.02 -1.47 8.48
C LEU A 569 -13.54 -2.82 9.03
N PRO A 570 -14.08 -2.87 10.25
CA PRO A 570 -14.52 -4.12 10.89
C PRO A 570 -15.88 -4.60 10.32
N HIS A 571 -15.86 -5.23 9.15
CA HIS A 571 -17.03 -5.68 8.37
C HIS A 571 -17.26 -7.21 8.39
N ASP A 572 -18.45 -7.66 8.00
CA ASP A 572 -18.86 -9.08 8.00
C ASP A 572 -18.71 -9.80 6.63
N GLY A 573 -18.10 -9.15 5.63
CA GLY A 573 -17.85 -9.71 4.29
C GLY A 573 -18.10 -8.70 3.16
N VAL A 574 -18.17 -9.18 1.92
CA VAL A 574 -18.43 -8.34 0.74
C VAL A 574 -19.72 -8.78 0.04
N GLY A 575 -20.76 -7.96 0.21
CA GLY A 575 -22.11 -8.21 -0.28
C GLY A 575 -22.33 -7.91 -1.76
N LEU A 576 -21.46 -7.12 -2.38
CA LEU A 576 -21.42 -6.93 -3.83
C LEU A 576 -19.99 -6.54 -4.22
N ALA A 577 -19.34 -7.32 -5.07
CA ALA A 577 -18.04 -6.98 -5.64
C ALA A 577 -17.99 -7.25 -7.15
N ARG A 578 -17.12 -6.51 -7.85
CA ARG A 578 -16.53 -6.97 -9.11
C ARG A 578 -15.43 -8.00 -8.79
N MET A 579 -15.11 -8.87 -9.74
CA MET A 579 -14.53 -10.22 -9.50
C MET A 579 -13.24 -10.26 -8.68
N GLU A 580 -12.49 -9.17 -8.64
CA GLU A 580 -11.10 -9.10 -8.23
C GLU A 580 -10.89 -8.96 -6.71
N PHE A 581 -11.95 -8.65 -5.93
CA PHE A 581 -11.84 -8.29 -4.49
C PHE A 581 -12.38 -9.33 -3.48
N VAL A 582 -12.80 -10.54 -3.90
CA VAL A 582 -13.25 -11.66 -3.02
C VAL A 582 -12.28 -12.05 -1.88
N ILE A 583 -11.07 -11.53 -2.01
CA ILE A 583 -9.80 -12.15 -1.70
C ILE A 583 -9.30 -11.64 -0.35
N SER A 584 -9.17 -10.32 -0.28
CA SER A 584 -8.39 -9.56 0.69
C SER A 584 -9.07 -9.37 2.05
N SER A 585 -10.39 -9.37 2.04
CA SER A 585 -11.25 -8.92 3.14
C SER A 585 -11.83 -10.08 3.96
N VAL A 586 -11.86 -11.29 3.38
CA VAL A 586 -12.64 -12.42 3.92
C VAL A 586 -11.87 -13.28 4.92
N ILE A 587 -10.64 -13.67 4.57
CA ILE A 587 -10.07 -14.91 5.15
C ILE A 587 -9.62 -14.75 6.61
N GLN A 588 -9.05 -13.59 6.99
CA GLN A 588 -8.76 -13.15 8.38
C GLN A 588 -8.26 -14.21 9.39
N VAL A 589 -7.54 -15.24 8.93
CA VAL A 589 -7.13 -16.39 9.75
C VAL A 589 -5.64 -16.66 9.60
N HIS A 590 -5.00 -17.01 10.71
CA HIS A 590 -3.60 -17.37 10.79
C HIS A 590 -3.25 -18.54 9.82
N PRO A 591 -2.28 -18.39 8.89
CA PRO A 591 -2.04 -19.38 7.83
C PRO A 591 -1.81 -20.82 8.31
N MET A 592 -1.09 -21.02 9.42
CA MET A 592 -0.89 -22.37 9.98
C MET A 592 -2.19 -23.03 10.46
N ALA A 593 -3.21 -22.25 10.83
CA ALA A 593 -4.51 -22.76 11.23
C ALA A 593 -5.43 -23.06 10.03
N LEU A 594 -5.11 -22.54 8.84
CA LEU A 594 -5.68 -22.98 7.57
C LEU A 594 -4.99 -24.25 7.08
N LEU A 595 -3.65 -24.29 7.17
CA LEU A 595 -2.82 -25.40 6.70
C LEU A 595 -3.00 -26.68 7.53
N HIS A 596 -3.21 -26.55 8.84
CA HIS A 596 -3.42 -27.64 9.79
C HIS A 596 -4.83 -27.63 10.39
N TYR A 597 -5.85 -27.23 9.61
CA TYR A 597 -7.22 -27.05 10.10
C TYR A 597 -7.79 -28.28 10.83
N ASP A 598 -7.53 -29.49 10.34
CA ASP A 598 -8.02 -30.73 10.95
C ASP A 598 -7.33 -31.05 12.28
N GLU A 599 -6.09 -30.58 12.48
CA GLU A 599 -5.30 -30.75 13.71
C GLU A 599 -5.69 -29.75 14.81
N LEU A 600 -6.48 -28.72 14.49
CA LEU A 600 -6.99 -27.77 15.47
C LEU A 600 -7.91 -28.46 16.49
N PRO A 601 -7.82 -28.11 17.79
CA PRO A 601 -8.78 -28.58 18.79
C PRO A 601 -10.20 -28.17 18.44
N ASP A 602 -11.18 -29.05 18.66
CA ASP A 602 -12.60 -28.75 18.44
C ASP A 602 -13.11 -27.73 19.47
N GLY A 603 -12.97 -26.45 19.13
CA GLY A 603 -13.23 -25.29 20.00
C GLY A 603 -13.73 -24.07 19.23
N ASP A 604 -13.80 -22.93 19.91
CA ASP A 604 -14.31 -21.70 19.30
C ASP A 604 -13.41 -21.18 18.18
N ASP A 605 -12.09 -21.33 18.28
CA ASP A 605 -11.17 -20.93 17.21
C ASP A 605 -11.42 -21.70 15.91
N LYS A 606 -11.52 -23.04 15.97
CA LYS A 606 -11.84 -23.88 14.80
C LYS A 606 -13.19 -23.53 14.19
N ARG A 607 -14.20 -23.25 15.03
CA ARG A 607 -15.54 -22.76 14.59
C ARG A 607 -15.48 -21.35 13.98
N GLN A 608 -14.64 -20.47 14.51
CA GLN A 608 -14.47 -19.10 14.03
C GLN A 608 -13.67 -19.05 12.72
N ILE A 609 -12.66 -19.91 12.57
CA ILE A 609 -11.92 -20.13 11.33
C ILE A 609 -12.85 -20.62 10.22
N ALA A 610 -13.66 -21.65 10.50
CA ALA A 610 -14.68 -22.15 9.59
C ALA A 610 -15.74 -21.09 9.23
N ARG A 611 -15.96 -20.10 10.10
CA ARG A 611 -16.92 -19.00 9.89
C ARG A 611 -16.32 -17.83 9.08
N LEU A 612 -15.03 -17.53 9.24
CA LEU A 612 -14.31 -16.48 8.51
C LEU A 612 -13.98 -16.92 7.08
N THR A 613 -13.40 -18.11 6.91
CA THR A 613 -13.12 -18.71 5.59
C THR A 613 -14.37 -18.98 4.75
N ALA A 614 -15.54 -19.04 5.39
CA ALA A 614 -16.84 -19.19 4.74
C ALA A 614 -17.56 -17.86 4.42
N ALA A 615 -16.93 -16.69 4.62
CA ALA A 615 -17.60 -15.43 4.28
C ALA A 615 -17.77 -15.33 2.75
N PRO A 616 -19.01 -15.25 2.24
CA PRO A 616 -19.27 -15.26 0.81
C PRO A 616 -18.91 -13.92 0.21
N ALA A 617 -18.28 -13.92 -0.96
CA ALA A 617 -18.18 -12.73 -1.79
C ALA A 617 -19.12 -12.88 -2.98
N ILE A 618 -20.07 -11.96 -3.08
CA ILE A 618 -21.18 -12.06 -4.03
C ILE A 618 -20.88 -11.19 -5.23
N ILE A 619 -20.70 -11.83 -6.39
CA ILE A 619 -20.28 -11.21 -7.64
C ILE A 619 -21.49 -11.11 -8.54
N ARG A 620 -21.91 -9.89 -8.87
CA ARG A 620 -23.02 -9.66 -9.79
C ARG A 620 -22.52 -9.77 -11.23
N MET A 621 -23.16 -10.65 -12.01
CA MET A 621 -22.94 -10.75 -13.45
C MET A 621 -23.35 -9.43 -14.16
N SER A 622 -22.97 -9.25 -15.43
CA SER A 622 -23.15 -7.97 -16.13
C SER A 622 -24.61 -7.53 -16.25
N ASP A 623 -24.91 -6.35 -15.71
CA ASP A 623 -26.25 -5.73 -15.72
C ASP A 623 -26.30 -4.45 -16.59
N PHE A 624 -25.34 -4.28 -17.51
CA PHE A 624 -25.32 -3.13 -18.40
C PHE A 624 -26.55 -3.11 -19.33
N LYS A 625 -27.15 -1.94 -19.46
CA LYS A 625 -28.18 -1.59 -20.44
C LYS A 625 -27.57 -1.56 -21.85
N THR A 626 -28.40 -1.70 -22.88
CA THR A 626 -27.99 -1.63 -24.30
C THR A 626 -27.25 -0.33 -24.64
N ASN A 627 -27.73 0.80 -24.15
CA ASN A 627 -27.11 2.11 -24.36
C ASN A 627 -25.75 2.29 -23.63
N GLU A 628 -25.47 1.51 -22.58
CA GLU A 628 -24.17 1.47 -21.90
C GLU A 628 -23.18 0.61 -22.68
N TYR A 629 -23.59 -0.58 -23.12
CA TYR A 629 -22.82 -1.41 -24.04
C TYR A 629 -22.49 -0.69 -25.36
N ALA A 630 -23.43 0.10 -25.90
CA ALA A 630 -23.24 0.83 -27.16
C ALA A 630 -22.11 1.87 -27.10
N ARG A 631 -21.80 2.38 -25.90
CA ARG A 631 -20.74 3.37 -25.64
C ARG A 631 -19.35 2.75 -25.51
N LEU A 632 -19.25 1.43 -25.36
CA LEU A 632 -17.97 0.72 -25.37
C LEU A 632 -17.35 0.76 -26.78
N LEU A 633 -16.03 0.62 -26.86
CA LEU A 633 -15.30 0.63 -28.13
C LEU A 633 -15.82 -0.48 -29.06
N GLY A 634 -16.43 -0.09 -30.19
CA GLY A 634 -17.05 -1.00 -31.15
C GLY A 634 -18.45 -1.50 -30.78
N GLY A 635 -19.02 -1.12 -29.63
CA GLY A 635 -20.31 -1.62 -29.14
C GLY A 635 -21.53 -1.18 -29.96
N ALA A 636 -21.50 0.04 -30.53
CA ALA A 636 -22.65 0.65 -31.20
C ALA A 636 -23.28 -0.14 -32.36
N ILE A 637 -22.52 -1.03 -33.03
CA ILE A 637 -23.08 -1.90 -34.10
C ILE A 637 -23.75 -3.17 -33.55
N PHE A 638 -23.46 -3.53 -32.31
CA PHE A 638 -24.00 -4.72 -31.64
C PHE A 638 -25.24 -4.41 -30.80
N GLU A 639 -25.48 -3.15 -30.43
CA GLU A 639 -26.61 -2.79 -29.58
C GLU A 639 -27.75 -2.14 -30.36
N PRO A 640 -28.99 -2.66 -30.26
CA PRO A 640 -30.15 -1.96 -30.81
C PRO A 640 -30.44 -0.70 -29.98
N ALA A 641 -30.98 0.34 -30.63
CA ALA A 641 -31.61 1.43 -29.89
C ALA A 641 -32.91 0.92 -29.24
N GLU A 642 -33.10 1.21 -27.96
CA GLU A 642 -34.30 0.88 -27.20
C GLU A 642 -34.91 2.17 -26.63
N GLU A 643 -36.23 2.31 -26.74
CA GLU A 643 -36.97 3.46 -26.19
C GLU A 643 -36.84 3.56 -24.65
N ASN A 644 -36.73 2.42 -23.97
CA ASN A 644 -36.64 2.33 -22.51
C ASN A 644 -35.50 1.37 -22.09
N PRO A 645 -34.22 1.78 -22.14
CA PRO A 645 -33.08 0.91 -21.86
C PRO A 645 -33.07 0.32 -20.44
N MET A 646 -33.77 0.96 -19.49
CA MET A 646 -33.95 0.46 -18.12
C MET A 646 -34.69 -0.90 -18.10
N LEU A 647 -35.71 -1.06 -18.95
CA LEU A 647 -36.57 -2.24 -19.05
C LEU A 647 -36.10 -3.25 -20.12
N GLY A 648 -35.20 -2.82 -21.01
CA GLY A 648 -34.77 -3.51 -22.23
C GLY A 648 -33.78 -4.66 -22.04
N LEU A 649 -32.93 -4.91 -23.04
CA LEU A 649 -32.08 -6.10 -23.14
C LEU A 649 -30.84 -6.06 -22.20
N ARG A 650 -31.11 -6.27 -20.91
CA ARG A 650 -30.14 -6.39 -19.79
C ARG A 650 -30.40 -7.60 -18.90
N GLY A 651 -29.42 -7.92 -18.05
CA GLY A 651 -29.46 -9.01 -17.07
C GLY A 651 -29.76 -10.37 -17.68
N ALA A 652 -30.50 -11.22 -16.96
CA ALA A 652 -30.83 -12.60 -17.35
C ALA A 652 -31.25 -12.78 -18.82
N ALA A 653 -32.11 -11.91 -19.34
CA ALA A 653 -32.61 -11.97 -20.72
C ALA A 653 -31.50 -11.84 -21.79
N ARG A 654 -30.38 -11.19 -21.45
CA ARG A 654 -29.22 -11.06 -22.30
C ARG A 654 -28.38 -12.35 -22.31
N TYR A 655 -28.30 -13.05 -21.18
CA TYR A 655 -27.42 -14.21 -20.98
C TYR A 655 -27.81 -15.45 -21.80
N TYR A 656 -29.10 -15.73 -21.96
CA TYR A 656 -29.57 -16.83 -22.82
C TYR A 656 -29.89 -16.38 -24.25
N SER A 657 -29.72 -15.10 -24.57
CA SER A 657 -29.99 -14.58 -25.92
C SER A 657 -29.05 -15.23 -26.96
N PRO A 658 -29.55 -15.75 -28.09
CA PRO A 658 -28.71 -16.33 -29.14
C PRO A 658 -27.64 -15.36 -29.70
N ARG A 659 -27.81 -14.05 -29.51
CA ARG A 659 -26.85 -13.02 -29.94
C ARG A 659 -25.73 -12.74 -28.94
N TYR A 660 -25.94 -13.04 -27.64
CA TYR A 660 -25.03 -12.61 -26.56
C TYR A 660 -24.60 -13.71 -25.58
N ARG A 661 -25.19 -14.91 -25.65
CA ARG A 661 -24.83 -16.02 -24.74
C ARG A 661 -23.32 -16.34 -24.73
N ASP A 662 -22.66 -16.23 -25.88
CA ASP A 662 -21.22 -16.50 -26.00
C ASP A 662 -20.38 -15.43 -25.26
N SER A 663 -20.90 -14.20 -25.12
CA SER A 663 -20.29 -13.16 -24.28
C SER A 663 -20.54 -13.38 -22.78
N PHE A 664 -21.72 -13.87 -22.39
CA PHE A 664 -21.96 -14.31 -21.01
C PHE A 664 -21.08 -15.53 -20.64
N GLY A 665 -20.75 -16.37 -21.61
CA GLY A 665 -19.75 -17.43 -21.44
C GLY A 665 -18.34 -16.94 -21.12
N LEU A 666 -17.96 -15.69 -21.46
CA LEU A 666 -16.71 -15.07 -20.99
C LEU A 666 -16.78 -14.78 -19.49
N GLU A 667 -17.89 -14.21 -19.00
CA GLU A 667 -18.10 -13.96 -17.57
C GLU A 667 -18.09 -15.28 -16.78
N CYS A 668 -18.71 -16.34 -17.31
CA CYS A 668 -18.67 -17.66 -16.70
C CYS A 668 -17.23 -18.19 -16.57
N ARG A 669 -16.40 -18.03 -17.61
CA ARG A 669 -14.97 -18.41 -17.58
C ARG A 669 -14.15 -17.59 -16.59
N ALA A 670 -14.47 -16.30 -16.41
CA ALA A 670 -13.81 -15.46 -15.41
C ALA A 670 -14.12 -15.94 -13.98
N ILE A 671 -15.38 -16.33 -13.69
CA ILE A 671 -15.74 -16.95 -12.40
C ILE A 671 -15.05 -18.31 -12.21
N GLN A 672 -14.96 -19.15 -13.25
CA GLN A 672 -14.20 -20.41 -13.18
C GLN A 672 -12.72 -20.14 -12.87
N GLN A 673 -12.07 -19.22 -13.59
CA GLN A 673 -10.68 -18.86 -13.35
C GLN A 673 -10.46 -18.34 -11.91
N LEU A 674 -11.37 -17.52 -11.40
CA LEU A 674 -11.35 -17.02 -10.02
C LEU A 674 -11.45 -18.16 -8.98
N ARG A 675 -12.26 -19.19 -9.24
CA ARG A 675 -12.47 -20.32 -8.34
C ARG A 675 -11.37 -21.38 -8.45
N ASP A 676 -11.09 -21.85 -9.66
CA ASP A 676 -10.23 -22.99 -9.96
C ASP A 676 -8.74 -22.63 -9.97
N HIS A 677 -8.38 -21.53 -10.62
CA HIS A 677 -6.98 -21.12 -10.79
C HIS A 677 -6.53 -20.17 -9.68
N MET A 678 -7.35 -19.18 -9.33
CA MET A 678 -6.98 -18.23 -8.27
C MET A 678 -7.32 -18.77 -6.86
N GLY A 679 -8.25 -19.73 -6.73
CA GLY A 679 -8.54 -20.46 -5.49
C GLY A 679 -9.69 -19.93 -4.64
N PHE A 680 -10.50 -18.99 -5.16
CA PHE A 680 -11.58 -18.33 -4.41
C PHE A 680 -12.89 -19.12 -4.44
N THR A 681 -12.87 -20.29 -3.81
CA THR A 681 -14.03 -21.20 -3.71
C THR A 681 -15.22 -20.62 -2.93
N ASN A 682 -15.06 -19.47 -2.27
CA ASN A 682 -16.09 -18.65 -1.63
C ASN A 682 -16.82 -17.65 -2.57
N ALA A 683 -16.43 -17.54 -3.84
CA ALA A 683 -17.08 -16.68 -4.84
C ALA A 683 -18.49 -17.17 -5.22
N ILE A 684 -19.51 -16.33 -5.03
CA ILE A 684 -20.92 -16.61 -5.37
C ILE A 684 -21.31 -15.81 -6.60
N ALA A 685 -21.85 -16.45 -7.63
CA ALA A 685 -22.40 -15.75 -8.80
C ALA A 685 -23.81 -15.21 -8.48
N MET A 686 -24.12 -13.98 -8.88
CA MET A 686 -25.43 -13.37 -8.66
C MET A 686 -26.03 -12.85 -9.98
N ILE A 687 -27.23 -13.34 -10.30
CA ILE A 687 -27.95 -13.05 -11.53
C ILE A 687 -28.84 -11.80 -11.35
N PRO A 688 -28.57 -10.69 -12.06
CA PRO A 688 -29.42 -9.51 -12.07
C PRO A 688 -30.57 -9.62 -13.08
N PHE A 689 -31.60 -8.80 -12.86
CA PHE A 689 -32.72 -8.51 -13.75
C PHE A 689 -33.43 -9.76 -14.30
N CYS A 690 -33.54 -10.79 -13.47
CA CYS A 690 -34.17 -12.07 -13.81
C CYS A 690 -35.69 -11.96 -13.67
N ARG A 691 -36.42 -11.86 -14.77
CA ARG A 691 -37.84 -11.50 -14.78
C ARG A 691 -38.76 -12.65 -14.43
N THR A 692 -38.37 -13.89 -14.75
CA THR A 692 -39.21 -15.09 -14.54
C THR A 692 -38.40 -16.30 -14.07
N VAL A 693 -39.13 -17.31 -13.59
CA VAL A 693 -38.62 -18.63 -13.20
C VAL A 693 -38.04 -19.40 -14.40
N ASP A 694 -38.59 -19.19 -15.60
CA ASP A 694 -38.10 -19.76 -16.86
C ASP A 694 -36.81 -19.08 -17.35
N GLU A 695 -36.67 -17.76 -17.16
CA GLU A 695 -35.38 -17.07 -17.37
C GLU A 695 -34.31 -17.62 -16.44
N ALA A 696 -34.63 -17.86 -15.16
CA ALA A 696 -33.70 -18.39 -14.17
C ALA A 696 -33.15 -19.77 -14.58
N GLN A 697 -34.02 -20.67 -15.05
CA GLN A 697 -33.64 -22.00 -15.52
C GLN A 697 -32.70 -21.89 -16.74
N LYS A 698 -33.06 -21.08 -17.73
CA LYS A 698 -32.24 -20.84 -18.93
C LYS A 698 -30.86 -20.26 -18.62
N VAL A 699 -30.76 -19.33 -17.66
CA VAL A 699 -29.45 -18.80 -17.24
C VAL A 699 -28.59 -19.90 -16.63
N LEU A 700 -29.14 -20.72 -15.72
CA LEU A 700 -28.40 -21.83 -15.10
C LEU A 700 -27.98 -22.90 -16.13
N GLU A 701 -28.83 -23.21 -17.12
CA GLU A 701 -28.48 -24.10 -18.24
C GLU A 701 -27.30 -23.56 -19.06
N ILE A 702 -27.28 -22.26 -19.37
CA ILE A 702 -26.17 -21.63 -20.11
C ILE A 702 -24.89 -21.60 -19.27
N MET A 703 -24.98 -21.29 -17.96
CA MET A 703 -23.83 -21.36 -17.04
C MET A 703 -23.25 -22.78 -17.01
N ALA A 704 -24.10 -23.80 -16.84
CA ALA A 704 -23.69 -25.21 -16.86
C ALA A 704 -23.11 -25.63 -18.21
N GLY A 705 -23.67 -25.15 -19.34
CA GLY A 705 -23.14 -25.35 -20.69
C GLY A 705 -21.76 -24.74 -20.93
N HIS A 706 -21.36 -23.74 -20.14
CA HIS A 706 -20.00 -23.20 -20.08
C HIS A 706 -19.15 -23.81 -18.95
N GLY A 707 -19.64 -24.84 -18.24
CA GLY A 707 -18.94 -25.56 -17.18
C GLY A 707 -19.02 -24.91 -15.78
N LEU A 708 -19.89 -23.91 -15.59
CA LEU A 708 -20.13 -23.21 -14.33
C LEU A 708 -21.50 -23.64 -13.75
N GLY A 709 -21.72 -24.95 -13.61
CA GLY A 709 -22.94 -25.53 -13.03
C GLY A 709 -23.01 -25.36 -11.50
N ARG A 710 -24.15 -25.70 -10.88
CA ARG A 710 -24.28 -25.69 -9.40
C ARG A 710 -23.51 -26.82 -8.70
N ASP A 711 -23.04 -27.78 -9.49
CA ASP A 711 -22.14 -28.88 -9.15
C ASP A 711 -20.65 -28.51 -9.30
N HIS A 712 -20.33 -27.35 -9.88
CA HIS A 712 -18.96 -26.86 -10.05
C HIS A 712 -18.29 -26.60 -8.68
N GLY A 713 -17.28 -27.40 -8.36
CA GLY A 713 -16.53 -27.39 -7.11
C GLY A 713 -15.95 -28.79 -6.83
N VAL A 714 -14.93 -28.89 -5.97
CA VAL A 714 -14.29 -30.19 -5.67
C VAL A 714 -15.15 -31.04 -4.73
N ASN A 715 -16.03 -30.40 -3.95
CA ASN A 715 -16.91 -31.05 -2.97
C ASN A 715 -18.16 -30.18 -2.68
N ASN A 716 -19.11 -30.69 -1.90
CA ASN A 716 -20.36 -29.99 -1.56
C ASN A 716 -20.20 -28.68 -0.77
N GLN A 717 -19.08 -28.47 -0.06
CA GLN A 717 -18.80 -27.21 0.65
C GLN A 717 -18.25 -26.15 -0.31
N GLU A 718 -17.49 -26.59 -1.33
CA GLU A 718 -16.93 -25.75 -2.38
C GLU A 718 -17.79 -25.70 -3.65
N ARG A 719 -19.05 -26.16 -3.60
CA ARG A 719 -19.96 -26.03 -4.75
C ARG A 719 -20.27 -24.56 -5.03
N LEU A 720 -20.44 -24.22 -6.31
CA LEU A 720 -20.94 -22.91 -6.70
C LEU A 720 -22.31 -22.66 -6.06
N GLN A 721 -22.42 -21.53 -5.36
CA GLN A 721 -23.69 -20.94 -4.98
C GLN A 721 -24.07 -19.92 -6.06
N VAL A 722 -25.34 -19.94 -6.47
CA VAL A 722 -25.88 -18.94 -7.41
C VAL A 722 -27.04 -18.22 -6.74
N TYR A 723 -26.94 -16.89 -6.65
CA TYR A 723 -27.96 -16.02 -6.09
C TYR A 723 -28.72 -15.27 -7.19
N VAL A 724 -29.88 -14.70 -6.86
CA VAL A 724 -30.61 -13.78 -7.74
C VAL A 724 -30.81 -12.42 -7.07
N MET A 725 -30.78 -11.37 -7.87
CA MET A 725 -31.13 -10.03 -7.41
C MET A 725 -32.67 -9.88 -7.44
N CYS A 726 -33.27 -9.69 -6.27
CA CYS A 726 -34.70 -9.46 -6.11
C CYS A 726 -34.99 -7.98 -6.34
N GLU A 727 -35.12 -7.61 -7.60
CA GLU A 727 -35.26 -6.22 -8.04
C GLU A 727 -36.42 -6.00 -9.03
N VAL A 728 -37.05 -7.07 -9.54
CA VAL A 728 -38.28 -7.01 -10.33
C VAL A 728 -39.46 -7.43 -9.44
N PRO A 729 -40.63 -6.77 -9.50
CA PRO A 729 -41.80 -7.16 -8.68
C PRO A 729 -42.23 -8.63 -8.82
N SER A 730 -41.96 -9.26 -9.97
CA SER A 730 -42.18 -10.71 -10.15
C SER A 730 -41.29 -11.58 -9.25
N ASN A 731 -40.08 -11.15 -8.89
CA ASN A 731 -39.23 -11.84 -7.93
C ASN A 731 -39.86 -11.88 -6.54
N VAL A 732 -40.59 -10.83 -6.17
CA VAL A 732 -41.28 -10.73 -4.87
C VAL A 732 -42.55 -11.58 -4.88
N ILE A 733 -43.35 -11.50 -5.95
CA ILE A 733 -44.60 -12.24 -6.10
C ILE A 733 -44.36 -13.76 -6.15
N LEU A 734 -43.29 -14.20 -6.83
CA LEU A 734 -42.93 -15.61 -7.01
C LEU A 734 -41.71 -16.02 -6.18
N ALA A 735 -41.46 -15.34 -5.05
CA ALA A 735 -40.24 -15.53 -4.26
C ALA A 735 -39.99 -16.99 -3.83
N ASN A 736 -41.03 -17.76 -3.53
CA ASN A 736 -40.89 -19.18 -3.19
C ASN A 736 -40.42 -20.04 -4.38
N ASP A 737 -40.83 -19.73 -5.60
CA ASP A 737 -40.42 -20.45 -6.81
C ASP A 737 -38.97 -20.10 -7.20
N PHE A 738 -38.59 -18.83 -7.01
CA PHE A 738 -37.19 -18.39 -7.14
C PHE A 738 -36.28 -19.03 -6.07
N ALA A 739 -36.77 -19.22 -4.84
CA ALA A 739 -36.05 -19.87 -3.75
C ALA A 739 -35.78 -21.37 -4.00
N ALA A 740 -36.65 -22.05 -4.77
CA ALA A 740 -36.40 -23.42 -5.21
C ALA A 740 -35.23 -23.54 -6.21
N ILE A 741 -34.85 -22.43 -6.86
CA ILE A 741 -33.83 -22.39 -7.92
C ILE A 741 -32.50 -21.84 -7.40
N PHE A 742 -32.51 -20.75 -6.64
CA PHE A 742 -31.32 -20.01 -6.21
C PHE A 742 -30.92 -20.30 -4.76
N ASP A 743 -29.62 -20.24 -4.47
CA ASP A 743 -29.05 -20.45 -3.13
C ASP A 743 -29.20 -19.23 -2.20
N GLY A 744 -29.67 -18.10 -2.72
CA GLY A 744 -29.81 -16.87 -1.97
C GLY A 744 -30.31 -15.69 -2.81
N PHE A 745 -30.74 -14.63 -2.12
CA PHE A 745 -31.32 -13.41 -2.65
C PHE A 745 -30.50 -12.18 -2.27
N SER A 746 -30.54 -11.15 -3.12
CA SER A 746 -30.13 -9.80 -2.79
C SER A 746 -31.18 -8.81 -3.26
N ILE A 747 -31.80 -8.06 -2.35
CA ILE A 747 -32.76 -7.02 -2.72
C ILE A 747 -32.00 -5.89 -3.43
N GLY A 748 -32.37 -5.60 -4.68
CA GLY A 748 -31.90 -4.45 -5.44
C GLY A 748 -32.93 -3.33 -5.33
N SER A 749 -32.84 -2.51 -4.28
CA SER A 749 -33.92 -1.58 -3.92
C SER A 749 -34.13 -0.46 -4.92
N ASN A 750 -33.07 -0.05 -5.63
CA ASN A 750 -33.12 0.96 -6.71
C ASN A 750 -34.08 0.55 -7.85
N ASP A 751 -33.82 -0.58 -8.50
CA ASP A 751 -34.66 -1.05 -9.61
C ASP A 751 -36.04 -1.55 -9.08
N LEU A 752 -36.10 -2.12 -7.87
CA LEU A 752 -37.39 -2.49 -7.24
C LEU A 752 -38.29 -1.29 -7.00
N THR A 753 -37.74 -0.16 -6.53
CA THR A 753 -38.48 1.09 -6.31
C THR A 753 -38.98 1.67 -7.63
N GLN A 754 -38.10 1.79 -8.63
CA GLN A 754 -38.47 2.26 -9.97
C GLN A 754 -39.62 1.43 -10.59
N LEU A 755 -39.53 0.10 -10.51
CA LEU A 755 -40.55 -0.81 -11.08
C LEU A 755 -41.84 -0.90 -10.25
N THR A 756 -41.77 -0.70 -8.93
CA THR A 756 -42.96 -0.72 -8.06
C THR A 756 -43.76 0.58 -8.19
N LEU A 757 -43.07 1.72 -8.32
CA LEU A 757 -43.70 3.05 -8.43
C LEU A 757 -43.95 3.49 -9.88
N GLY A 758 -43.33 2.84 -10.87
CA GLY A 758 -43.41 3.24 -12.27
C GLY A 758 -42.63 4.52 -12.58
N VAL A 759 -41.52 4.73 -11.88
CA VAL A 759 -40.70 5.96 -11.91
C VAL A 759 -39.33 5.65 -12.51
N ASP A 760 -38.90 6.46 -13.48
CA ASP A 760 -37.48 6.53 -13.86
C ASP A 760 -36.81 7.59 -12.99
N ARG A 761 -35.81 7.19 -12.19
CA ARG A 761 -35.09 8.09 -11.29
C ARG A 761 -34.12 9.02 -12.02
N ASP A 762 -33.70 8.66 -13.24
CA ASP A 762 -32.80 9.45 -14.07
C ASP A 762 -33.60 10.55 -14.84
N SER A 763 -34.95 10.50 -14.80
CA SER A 763 -35.84 11.54 -15.32
C SER A 763 -35.97 12.73 -14.36
N SER A 764 -35.55 13.91 -14.82
CA SER A 764 -35.59 15.15 -14.01
C SER A 764 -36.98 15.56 -13.51
N GLU A 765 -38.05 15.12 -14.19
CA GLU A 765 -39.43 15.43 -13.79
C GLU A 765 -40.00 14.45 -12.76
N LEU A 766 -39.49 13.21 -12.73
CA LEU A 766 -40.03 12.12 -11.89
C LEU A 766 -39.09 11.70 -10.75
N ALA A 767 -37.82 12.12 -10.75
CA ALA A 767 -36.84 11.80 -9.71
C ALA A 767 -37.32 12.17 -8.28
N ALA A 768 -38.13 13.22 -8.14
CA ALA A 768 -38.73 13.62 -6.86
C ALA A 768 -39.83 12.66 -6.33
N LEU A 769 -40.29 11.71 -7.15
CA LEU A 769 -41.24 10.65 -6.77
C LEU A 769 -40.53 9.32 -6.44
N PHE A 770 -39.21 9.24 -6.63
CA PHE A 770 -38.44 8.07 -6.22
C PHE A 770 -38.26 8.08 -4.71
N ASP A 771 -38.93 7.17 -4.01
CA ASP A 771 -38.78 6.98 -2.57
C ASP A 771 -38.71 5.48 -2.22
N GLU A 772 -37.55 5.03 -1.77
CA GLU A 772 -37.34 3.64 -1.28
C GLU A 772 -38.15 3.36 0.00
N GLN A 773 -38.69 4.40 0.64
CA GLN A 773 -39.51 4.32 1.84
C GLN A 773 -41.01 4.19 1.60
N ASP A 774 -41.47 4.30 0.36
CA ASP A 774 -42.89 4.23 0.02
C ASP A 774 -43.53 2.93 0.58
N PRO A 775 -44.78 2.98 1.10
CA PRO A 775 -45.45 1.81 1.65
C PRO A 775 -45.51 0.60 0.70
N ALA A 776 -45.63 0.80 -0.61
CA ALA A 776 -45.60 -0.28 -1.59
C ALA A 776 -44.21 -0.93 -1.70
N VAL A 777 -43.13 -0.12 -1.68
CA VAL A 777 -41.74 -0.61 -1.71
C VAL A 777 -41.41 -1.35 -0.41
N LYS A 778 -41.76 -0.79 0.75
CA LYS A 778 -41.60 -1.47 2.05
C LYS A 778 -42.39 -2.78 2.11
N TRP A 779 -43.60 -2.83 1.55
CA TRP A 779 -44.38 -4.07 1.44
C TRP A 779 -43.66 -5.10 0.56
N MET A 780 -43.14 -4.70 -0.61
CA MET A 780 -42.38 -5.61 -1.48
C MET A 780 -41.15 -6.20 -0.76
N ILE A 781 -40.40 -5.37 -0.04
CA ILE A 781 -39.25 -5.78 0.78
C ILE A 781 -39.66 -6.75 1.88
N GLU A 782 -40.71 -6.44 2.64
CA GLU A 782 -41.23 -7.30 3.71
C GLU A 782 -41.65 -8.68 3.18
N ARG A 783 -42.32 -8.73 2.02
CA ARG A 783 -42.78 -9.98 1.39
C ARG A 783 -41.62 -10.87 0.97
N VAL A 784 -40.60 -10.34 0.31
CA VAL A 784 -39.44 -11.16 -0.13
C VAL A 784 -38.59 -11.65 1.05
N ILE A 785 -38.43 -10.84 2.11
CA ILE A 785 -37.76 -11.27 3.36
C ILE A 785 -38.56 -12.40 4.04
N THR A 786 -39.89 -12.29 4.07
CA THR A 786 -40.78 -13.31 4.65
C THR A 786 -40.69 -14.64 3.88
N ALA A 787 -40.75 -14.59 2.54
CA ALA A 787 -40.63 -15.76 1.68
C ALA A 787 -39.25 -16.43 1.78
N ALA A 788 -38.17 -15.64 1.77
CA ALA A 788 -36.82 -16.15 1.98
C ALA A 788 -36.67 -16.82 3.36
N SER A 789 -37.22 -16.21 4.41
CA SER A 789 -37.20 -16.77 5.77
C SER A 789 -37.95 -18.09 5.87
N ALA A 790 -39.09 -18.23 5.20
CA ALA A 790 -39.92 -19.43 5.18
C ALA A 790 -39.32 -20.59 4.37
N THR A 791 -38.46 -20.29 3.39
CA THR A 791 -37.74 -21.26 2.55
C THR A 791 -36.30 -21.52 3.01
N GLU A 792 -35.87 -20.87 4.10
CA GLU A 792 -34.48 -20.85 4.59
C GLU A 792 -33.44 -20.32 3.59
N THR A 793 -33.91 -19.58 2.58
CA THR A 793 -33.09 -18.91 1.57
C THR A 793 -32.33 -17.75 2.21
N LYS A 794 -31.02 -17.67 1.97
CA LYS A 794 -30.18 -16.56 2.46
C LYS A 794 -30.63 -15.26 1.80
N ILE A 795 -30.78 -14.16 2.54
CA ILE A 795 -31.15 -12.86 1.97
C ILE A 795 -30.28 -11.72 2.49
N GLY A 796 -30.01 -10.74 1.63
CA GLY A 796 -29.49 -9.43 2.04
C GLY A 796 -30.01 -8.32 1.16
N PHE A 797 -29.55 -7.10 1.40
CA PHE A 797 -30.06 -5.89 0.74
C PHE A 797 -28.92 -5.00 0.25
N CYS A 798 -29.06 -4.48 -0.97
CA CYS A 798 -28.08 -3.61 -1.63
C CYS A 798 -28.75 -2.30 -2.05
N GLY A 799 -28.43 -1.21 -1.35
CA GLY A 799 -28.98 0.13 -1.55
C GLY A 799 -28.44 1.10 -0.49
N GLN A 800 -28.57 2.42 -0.71
CA GLN A 800 -28.01 3.42 0.22
C GLN A 800 -28.99 3.85 1.32
N ALA A 801 -30.31 3.64 1.17
CA ALA A 801 -31.31 3.97 2.19
C ALA A 801 -30.97 3.57 3.66
N PRO A 802 -30.30 2.44 3.97
CA PRO A 802 -29.91 2.13 5.36
C PRO A 802 -28.80 3.03 5.93
N SER A 803 -28.01 3.67 5.08
CA SER A 803 -27.09 4.75 5.45
C SER A 803 -27.87 6.04 5.67
N ASP A 804 -28.61 6.44 4.63
CA ASP A 804 -29.17 7.78 4.50
C ASP A 804 -30.34 8.02 5.46
N ASP A 805 -31.13 6.98 5.79
CA ASP A 805 -32.16 7.02 6.81
C ASP A 805 -32.00 5.92 7.89
N PRO A 806 -31.63 6.29 9.14
CA PRO A 806 -31.64 5.40 10.29
C PRO A 806 -33.01 4.74 10.60
N THR A 807 -34.14 5.32 10.18
CA THR A 807 -35.47 4.69 10.29
C THR A 807 -35.61 3.49 9.36
N PHE A 808 -35.02 3.55 8.18
CA PHE A 808 -35.02 2.46 7.22
C PHE A 808 -34.08 1.33 7.66
N ALA A 809 -32.91 1.67 8.23
CA ALA A 809 -32.06 0.71 8.92
C ALA A 809 -32.81 -0.01 10.07
N ARG A 810 -33.57 0.73 10.90
CA ARG A 810 -34.42 0.14 11.96
C ARG A 810 -35.50 -0.79 11.41
N PHE A 811 -36.17 -0.41 10.31
CA PHE A 811 -37.14 -1.27 9.63
C PHE A 811 -36.49 -2.60 9.20
N LEU A 812 -35.32 -2.55 8.57
CA LEU A 812 -34.62 -3.75 8.12
C LEU A 812 -34.06 -4.61 9.28
N VAL A 813 -33.52 -4.00 10.35
CA VAL A 813 -33.11 -4.72 11.58
C VAL A 813 -34.29 -5.39 12.29
N SER A 814 -35.53 -4.91 12.09
CA SER A 814 -36.71 -5.52 12.75
C SER A 814 -36.91 -6.99 12.36
N PHE A 815 -36.54 -7.38 11.13
CA PHE A 815 -36.61 -8.75 10.62
C PHE A 815 -35.56 -9.71 11.23
N GLY A 816 -34.53 -9.17 11.91
CA GLY A 816 -33.57 -9.94 12.71
C GLY A 816 -32.47 -10.66 11.91
N ASP A 817 -31.78 -11.56 12.59
CA ASP A 817 -30.44 -12.08 12.26
C ASP A 817 -30.31 -12.85 10.93
N ARG A 818 -31.41 -13.12 10.21
CA ARG A 818 -31.40 -13.77 8.88
C ARG A 818 -31.17 -12.79 7.71
N PHE A 819 -31.07 -11.49 7.99
CA PHE A 819 -30.91 -10.43 7.01
C PHE A 819 -29.51 -9.80 7.06
N HIS A 820 -28.88 -9.54 5.91
CA HIS A 820 -27.54 -8.93 5.84
C HIS A 820 -27.53 -7.60 5.05
N PHE A 821 -26.96 -6.54 5.62
CA PHE A 821 -26.82 -5.22 4.99
C PHE A 821 -25.61 -5.16 4.05
N ARG A 822 -25.68 -4.32 2.99
CA ARG A 822 -24.60 -4.14 1.99
C ARG A 822 -24.49 -2.67 1.56
N SER A 823 -23.39 -1.97 1.83
CA SER A 823 -23.14 -0.58 1.39
C SER A 823 -21.63 -0.29 1.21
N PRO A 824 -21.20 0.47 0.18
CA PRO A 824 -19.81 0.92 0.00
C PRO A 824 -19.48 2.12 0.90
N ASP A 825 -20.10 3.25 0.57
CA ASP A 825 -19.58 4.59 0.85
C ASP A 825 -19.91 5.07 2.26
N SER A 826 -20.60 4.22 3.03
CA SER A 826 -21.20 4.57 4.30
C SER A 826 -21.27 3.40 5.27
N PHE A 827 -20.37 2.42 5.12
CA PHE A 827 -20.22 1.26 6.01
C PHE A 827 -20.31 1.65 7.50
N VAL A 828 -19.60 2.72 7.89
CA VAL A 828 -19.57 3.27 9.26
C VAL A 828 -20.95 3.76 9.71
N ALA A 829 -21.65 4.51 8.86
CA ALA A 829 -22.98 5.03 9.15
C ALA A 829 -24.01 3.90 9.26
N VAL A 830 -23.97 2.93 8.34
CA VAL A 830 -24.81 1.72 8.39
C VAL A 830 -24.54 0.93 9.66
N LYS A 831 -23.27 0.64 10.00
CA LYS A 831 -22.91 -0.10 11.22
C LYS A 831 -23.36 0.62 12.49
N ARG A 832 -23.23 1.95 12.54
CA ARG A 832 -23.77 2.77 13.65
C ARG A 832 -25.30 2.68 13.71
N ASN A 833 -26.00 2.91 12.60
CA ASN A 833 -27.46 2.87 12.52
C ASN A 833 -28.02 1.49 12.93
N VAL A 834 -27.34 0.40 12.54
CA VAL A 834 -27.68 -0.98 12.90
C VAL A 834 -27.42 -1.23 14.39
N ALA A 835 -26.25 -0.86 14.93
CA ALA A 835 -25.94 -1.03 16.35
C ALA A 835 -26.90 -0.21 17.25
N GLU A 836 -27.27 1.01 16.84
CA GLU A 836 -28.29 1.83 17.52
C GLU A 836 -29.68 1.19 17.46
N ALA A 837 -30.08 0.63 16.31
CA ALA A 837 -31.34 -0.08 16.15
C ALA A 837 -31.44 -1.31 17.05
N GLU A 838 -30.38 -2.11 17.14
CA GLU A 838 -30.30 -3.27 18.02
C GLU A 838 -30.28 -2.87 19.51
N ALA A 839 -29.56 -1.80 19.87
CA ALA A 839 -29.53 -1.26 21.23
C ALA A 839 -30.91 -0.73 21.67
N ALA A 840 -31.66 -0.10 20.76
CA ALA A 840 -33.04 0.32 20.99
C ALA A 840 -33.96 -0.89 21.22
N ARG A 841 -33.81 -1.97 20.44
CA ARG A 841 -34.56 -3.23 20.60
C ARG A 841 -34.25 -3.94 21.92
N LYS A 842 -33.04 -3.77 22.47
CA LYS A 842 -32.59 -4.36 23.74
C LYS A 842 -33.03 -3.60 25.00
N ARG A 843 -33.62 -2.40 24.90
CA ARG A 843 -34.22 -1.70 26.06
C ARG A 843 -35.69 -2.14 26.22
N PRO A 844 -36.05 -2.95 27.24
CA PRO A 844 -37.45 -3.22 27.54
C PRO A 844 -38.08 -1.92 28.01
N GLY A 845 -39.30 -1.63 27.56
CA GLY A 845 -40.01 -0.44 27.98
C GLY A 845 -40.20 -0.41 29.50
N THR A 846 -39.88 0.71 30.14
CA THR A 846 -40.50 1.08 31.41
C THR A 846 -42.02 1.07 31.21
N PRO A 847 -42.79 0.30 31.98
CA PRO A 847 -44.25 0.35 31.89
C PRO A 847 -44.72 1.77 32.23
N ASN A 848 -45.67 2.30 31.46
CA ASN A 848 -46.42 3.48 31.89
C ASN A 848 -47.21 3.11 33.16
N GLY A 849 -46.67 3.49 34.32
CA GLY A 849 -47.42 3.53 35.57
C GLY A 849 -48.41 4.69 35.55
N SER A 850 -49.61 4.40 36.04
CA SER A 850 -50.74 5.33 36.24
C SER A 850 -50.38 6.61 37.01
#